data_AF-A0AAN9RA58-F1
#
_entry.id   AF-A0AAN9RA58-F1
#
_cell.length_a   1.000
_cell.length_b   1.000
_cell.length_c   1.000
_cell.angle_alpha   90.00
_cell.angle_beta   90.00
_cell.angle_gamma   90.00
#
_symmetry.space_group_name_H-M   'P 1'
#
loop_
_entity.id
_entity.type
_entity.pdbx_description
1 polymer ?
#
loop_
_entity_poly.entity_id
_entity_poly.type
_entity_poly.pdbx_seq_one_letter_code
_entity_poly.pdbx_strand_id
1 'polypeptide(L)'
;MAFGFGTSEDVSGFKLLFLLAVMYGLMSALTYSVIHMKFINPLGNDAPLDRFSEGRTVEHIRVLAQDIDGRQEGRPGLKKAAEYIKAQLEAIKDRASSNVRIEIEESTVSGSFNMFFLGHNIALGYRNHTNIVMRISSIDSEDTDPSVLVNGHFDSPLASPGAGDCGSCVASMLEIARLTVDSGWTPYRPVIFLFNGAEELFMLGSHGFMKTHKWHDTIGAFINVEASGTGGPDLVCQSGPSSWPSDVYAEAAKYPMANSAAQDVFPIIPGDTDYRIFSEDYGNIPGLDIIFLLGGYFYHTSYDTVDRLLPGSIQARGENLLSIIKTFTNSSRLQNAYQTNSSEITASTFNDERAVFFDYLSWFMIFYSRRVAKILHSIPIFFFLVMSFMYGRSHSWLAALCDFIKGILFHAVGIILAVVVPVVFSILRLLFSSQTMNWFAHPHLAFMMFIPCSLVGILIPRTIWRCFPLSRDVSNPKASKEALSDEARFWGAFGFYAILTLAYLVAGLSGGFVTFFACASMLPAWVSFCLSVKFFGRQSLRSTMFYILPLVPCVAYAVYFGGFLAQFMIEKMGMMGSLPPPYGHFVPDIIVAALIGVVTGWCTGPVMPICGHWLARSSILQFLLHLSVFALALSSQFFPYTMSAPKRIVFQHTFRTAGSSQIVESTYDFSVTDSNSLLFLFKHSPEVAKELNVTSEFSFESASFSKRPDWMAIFPVSFLFSNSLKFPAKGDDILKQYEFFPQLSVRNPSLSYEKGPRRVHLELYLGSLEEIWVSVLNITGPLSNWSFADHVLPGTETYGDGPPSYICRLSGPSDGNWTFWLEANSSEALRVDLAVLDQKLVYPAKRLKGLFPNWVDVVSYSSFMSSYIF
;
A
#
# COMPACT_ATOMS: atom_id res chain seq x y z
N MET A 1 6.51 31.26 -38.37
CA MET A 1 7.75 31.22 -39.19
C MET A 1 8.24 29.78 -39.21
N ALA A 2 8.27 29.20 -40.41
CA ALA A 2 8.83 27.92 -40.86
C ALA A 2 9.36 26.89 -39.84
N PHE A 3 8.65 25.76 -39.69
CA PHE A 3 9.27 24.48 -39.33
C PHE A 3 10.13 23.99 -40.51
N GLY A 4 11.32 24.57 -40.68
CA GLY A 4 12.32 24.00 -41.57
C GLY A 4 12.74 22.65 -41.01
N PHE A 5 12.40 21.56 -41.68
CA PHE A 5 12.98 20.25 -41.37
C PHE A 5 14.50 20.39 -41.47
N GLY A 6 15.16 20.11 -40.34
CA GLY A 6 16.60 20.26 -40.17
C GLY A 6 17.42 19.33 -41.05
N THR A 7 18.70 19.23 -40.72
CA THR A 7 19.68 18.41 -41.46
C THR A 7 19.22 16.93 -41.60
N SER A 8 19.80 16.17 -42.53
CA SER A 8 19.49 14.72 -42.70
C SER A 8 19.56 13.92 -41.38
N GLU A 9 20.39 14.36 -40.45
CA GLU A 9 20.52 13.79 -39.10
C GLU A 9 19.32 14.10 -38.19
N ASP A 10 18.72 15.30 -38.27
CA ASP A 10 17.50 15.64 -37.54
C ASP A 10 16.33 14.75 -37.98
N VAL A 11 16.18 14.52 -39.29
CA VAL A 11 15.16 13.60 -39.83
C VAL A 11 15.33 12.19 -39.26
N SER A 12 16.57 11.72 -39.15
CA SER A 12 16.87 10.39 -38.59
C SER A 12 16.60 10.33 -37.09
N GLY A 13 16.90 11.40 -36.34
CA GLY A 13 16.57 11.53 -34.92
C GLY A 13 15.06 11.49 -34.65
N PHE A 14 14.26 12.25 -35.41
CA PHE A 14 12.80 12.22 -35.29
C PHE A 14 12.19 10.87 -35.70
N LYS A 15 12.74 10.19 -36.72
CA LYS A 15 12.32 8.82 -37.07
C LYS A 15 12.55 7.86 -35.89
N LEU A 16 13.72 7.92 -35.26
CA LEU A 16 14.01 7.09 -34.09
C LEU A 16 13.08 7.41 -32.91
N LEU A 17 12.86 8.70 -32.62
CA LEU A 17 11.96 9.14 -31.55
C LEU A 17 10.54 8.61 -31.78
N PHE A 18 10.04 8.68 -33.03
CA PHE A 18 8.73 8.15 -33.39
C PHE A 18 8.66 6.63 -33.22
N LEU A 19 9.67 5.87 -33.69
CA LEU A 19 9.72 4.42 -33.51
C LEU A 19 9.72 4.01 -32.02
N LEU A 20 10.50 4.72 -31.19
CA LEU A 20 10.50 4.49 -29.74
C LEU A 20 9.13 4.84 -29.14
N ALA A 21 8.50 5.94 -29.54
CA ALA A 21 7.17 6.31 -29.06
C ALA A 21 6.11 5.24 -29.41
N VAL A 22 6.15 4.66 -30.63
CA VAL A 22 5.27 3.54 -31.00
C VAL A 22 5.57 2.30 -30.15
N MET A 23 6.84 1.95 -29.97
CA MET A 23 7.25 0.80 -29.15
C MET A 23 6.75 0.93 -27.70
N TYR A 24 7.00 2.07 -27.05
CA TYR A 24 6.53 2.34 -25.70
C TYR A 24 5.00 2.41 -25.64
N GLY A 25 4.33 2.99 -26.65
CA GLY A 25 2.87 3.01 -26.72
C GLY A 25 2.24 1.62 -26.76
N LEU A 26 2.81 0.69 -27.55
CA LEU A 26 2.38 -0.71 -27.59
C LEU A 26 2.65 -1.43 -26.26
N MET A 27 3.81 -1.21 -25.64
CA MET A 27 4.12 -1.76 -24.31
C MET A 27 3.15 -1.24 -23.25
N SER A 28 2.86 0.07 -23.24
CA SER A 28 1.89 0.66 -22.31
C SER A 28 0.48 0.13 -22.52
N ALA A 29 0.06 -0.12 -23.77
CA ALA A 29 -1.23 -0.74 -24.05
C ALA A 29 -1.31 -2.18 -23.52
N LEU A 30 -0.23 -2.96 -23.68
CA LEU A 30 -0.12 -4.31 -23.10
C LEU A 30 -0.15 -4.26 -21.57
N THR A 31 0.67 -3.41 -20.96
CA THR A 31 0.70 -3.18 -19.52
C THR A 31 -0.68 -2.80 -18.99
N TYR A 32 -1.39 -1.88 -19.65
CA TYR A 32 -2.74 -1.50 -19.28
C TYR A 32 -3.70 -2.70 -19.32
N SER A 33 -3.61 -3.54 -20.36
CA SER A 33 -4.40 -4.76 -20.48
C SER A 33 -4.13 -5.77 -19.36
N VAL A 34 -2.87 -5.94 -18.96
CA VAL A 34 -2.47 -6.85 -17.87
C VAL A 34 -2.93 -6.30 -16.52
N ILE A 35 -2.63 -5.04 -16.22
CA ILE A 35 -3.00 -4.39 -14.96
C ILE A 35 -4.52 -4.35 -14.76
N HIS A 36 -5.30 -4.22 -15.85
CA HIS A 36 -6.75 -4.21 -15.79
C HIS A 36 -7.38 -5.60 -16.00
N MET A 37 -6.60 -6.68 -15.82
CA MET A 37 -7.05 -8.08 -15.85
C MET A 37 -7.81 -8.50 -17.12
N LYS A 38 -7.63 -7.79 -18.25
CA LYS A 38 -8.40 -8.03 -19.48
C LYS A 38 -8.12 -9.38 -20.17
N PHE A 39 -7.09 -10.09 -19.73
CA PHE A 39 -6.72 -11.41 -20.21
C PHE A 39 -7.41 -12.55 -19.43
N ILE A 40 -8.11 -12.22 -18.34
CA ILE A 40 -8.89 -13.16 -17.54
C ILE A 40 -10.36 -13.07 -17.95
N ASN A 41 -10.99 -14.22 -18.16
CA ASN A 41 -12.43 -14.31 -18.40
C ASN A 41 -13.13 -14.73 -17.10
N PRO A 42 -13.82 -13.83 -16.39
CA PRO A 42 -14.52 -14.19 -15.16
C PRO A 42 -15.65 -15.17 -15.46
N LEU A 43 -15.82 -16.17 -14.59
CA LEU A 43 -16.87 -17.17 -14.73
C LEU A 43 -18.17 -16.70 -14.04
N GLY A 44 -19.32 -16.97 -14.66
CA GLY A 44 -20.65 -16.61 -14.15
C GLY A 44 -21.17 -17.56 -13.05
N ASN A 45 -22.34 -17.25 -12.51
CA ASN A 45 -22.94 -17.99 -11.38
C ASN A 45 -23.24 -19.46 -11.71
N ASP A 46 -23.50 -19.73 -13.00
CA ASP A 46 -23.81 -21.03 -13.59
C ASP A 46 -22.57 -21.87 -13.93
N ALA A 47 -21.37 -21.37 -13.61
CA ALA A 47 -20.13 -22.11 -13.83
C ALA A 47 -20.15 -23.48 -13.11
N PRO A 48 -19.49 -24.50 -13.67
CA PRO A 48 -19.39 -25.81 -13.03
C PRO A 48 -18.95 -25.76 -11.55
N LEU A 49 -19.49 -26.67 -10.73
CA LEU A 49 -19.24 -26.70 -9.27
C LEU A 49 -17.78 -27.00 -8.92
N ASP A 50 -17.04 -27.65 -9.82
CA ASP A 50 -15.62 -27.97 -9.70
C ASP A 50 -14.70 -26.81 -10.15
N ARG A 51 -15.26 -25.63 -10.44
CA ARG A 51 -14.52 -24.43 -10.80
C ARG A 51 -14.83 -23.27 -9.84
N PHE A 52 -13.84 -22.42 -9.64
CA PHE A 52 -14.03 -21.14 -8.96
C PHE A 52 -14.83 -20.19 -9.85
N SER A 53 -15.83 -19.49 -9.30
CA SER A 53 -16.67 -18.54 -10.03
C SER A 53 -16.65 -17.16 -9.39
N GLU A 54 -16.10 -16.19 -10.12
CA GLU A 54 -16.22 -14.78 -9.74
C GLU A 54 -17.67 -14.33 -9.60
N GLY A 55 -18.59 -14.81 -10.45
CA GLY A 55 -20.00 -14.48 -10.34
C GLY A 55 -20.60 -14.88 -8.99
N ARG A 56 -20.38 -16.13 -8.55
CA ARG A 56 -20.85 -16.60 -7.22
C ARG A 56 -20.21 -15.80 -6.09
N THR A 57 -18.93 -15.50 -6.21
CA THR A 57 -18.22 -14.64 -5.26
C THR A 57 -18.86 -13.25 -5.17
N VAL A 58 -19.17 -12.61 -6.30
CA VAL A 58 -19.82 -11.28 -6.33
C VAL A 58 -21.20 -11.29 -5.67
N GLU A 59 -21.95 -12.39 -5.72
CA GLU A 59 -23.21 -12.52 -4.97
C GLU A 59 -22.98 -12.46 -3.46
N HIS A 60 -21.95 -13.14 -2.94
CA HIS A 60 -21.58 -13.02 -1.53
C HIS A 60 -21.16 -11.60 -1.18
N ILE A 61 -20.40 -10.92 -2.05
CA ILE A 61 -20.01 -9.51 -1.83
C ILE A 61 -21.24 -8.60 -1.78
N ARG A 62 -22.22 -8.81 -2.66
CA ARG A 62 -23.48 -8.04 -2.64
C ARG A 62 -24.19 -8.17 -1.31
N VAL A 63 -24.29 -9.38 -0.75
CA VAL A 63 -24.90 -9.55 0.57
C VAL A 63 -24.11 -8.80 1.65
N LEU A 64 -22.77 -8.93 1.65
CA LEU A 64 -21.90 -8.36 2.67
C LEU A 64 -21.78 -6.83 2.63
N ALA A 65 -21.78 -6.24 1.43
CA ALA A 65 -21.50 -4.82 1.24
C ALA A 65 -22.72 -3.98 0.83
N GLN A 66 -23.82 -4.60 0.36
CA GLN A 66 -25.00 -3.88 -0.12
C GLN A 66 -26.28 -4.26 0.66
N ASP A 67 -26.54 -5.54 0.90
CA ASP A 67 -27.79 -5.96 1.56
C ASP A 67 -27.72 -5.83 3.08
N ILE A 68 -26.54 -6.06 3.67
CA ILE A 68 -26.25 -5.81 5.08
C ILE A 68 -25.88 -4.34 5.27
N ASP A 69 -26.61 -3.64 6.13
CA ASP A 69 -26.36 -2.23 6.47
C ASP A 69 -25.12 -2.07 7.38
N GLY A 70 -23.95 -2.07 6.76
CA GLY A 70 -22.65 -1.74 7.34
C GLY A 70 -22.06 -2.81 8.25
N ARG A 71 -20.78 -3.15 8.04
CA ARG A 71 -20.04 -4.15 8.84
C ARG A 71 -18.99 -3.51 9.74
N GLN A 72 -19.16 -2.23 10.07
CA GLN A 72 -18.30 -1.55 11.04
C GLN A 72 -18.50 -2.14 12.44
N GLU A 73 -17.40 -2.22 13.19
CA GLU A 73 -17.45 -2.52 14.62
C GLU A 73 -18.44 -1.62 15.36
N GLY A 74 -19.23 -2.21 16.25
CA GLY A 74 -20.34 -1.56 16.95
C GLY A 74 -21.67 -1.47 16.19
N ARG A 75 -21.72 -1.71 14.88
CA ARG A 75 -22.99 -1.68 14.12
C ARG A 75 -23.67 -3.06 14.09
N PRO A 76 -25.03 -3.11 14.04
CA PRO A 76 -25.75 -4.38 13.95
C PRO A 76 -25.43 -5.22 12.71
N GLY A 77 -25.00 -4.60 11.61
CA GLY A 77 -24.69 -5.31 10.37
C GLY A 77 -23.45 -6.21 10.48
N LEU A 78 -22.48 -5.90 11.36
CA LEU A 78 -21.34 -6.80 11.62
C LEU A 78 -21.81 -8.17 12.14
N LYS A 79 -22.74 -8.18 13.09
CA LYS A 79 -23.34 -9.43 13.60
C LYS A 79 -24.09 -10.19 12.51
N LYS A 80 -24.87 -9.48 11.67
CA LYS A 80 -25.56 -10.11 10.53
C LYS A 80 -24.59 -10.71 9.52
N ALA A 81 -23.42 -10.10 9.32
CA ALA A 81 -22.38 -10.64 8.45
C ALA A 81 -21.81 -11.95 9.02
N ALA A 82 -21.51 -12.00 10.32
CA ALA A 82 -21.08 -13.23 10.99
C ALA A 82 -22.14 -14.34 10.89
N GLU A 83 -23.42 -14.01 11.13
CA GLU A 83 -24.55 -14.94 10.97
C GLU A 83 -24.66 -15.47 9.53
N TYR A 84 -24.51 -14.59 8.53
CA TYR A 84 -24.52 -14.96 7.13
C TYR A 84 -23.36 -15.89 6.76
N ILE A 85 -22.13 -15.53 7.13
CA ILE A 85 -20.93 -16.34 6.88
C ILE A 85 -21.12 -17.74 7.48
N LYS A 86 -21.50 -17.82 8.76
CA LYS A 86 -21.75 -19.10 9.43
C LYS A 86 -22.82 -19.93 8.72
N ALA A 87 -23.92 -19.32 8.29
CA ALA A 87 -24.97 -20.01 7.55
C ALA A 87 -24.45 -20.56 6.20
N GLN A 88 -23.60 -19.83 5.48
CA GLN A 88 -22.97 -20.33 4.25
C GLN A 88 -22.05 -21.52 4.53
N LEU A 89 -21.25 -21.47 5.60
CA LEU A 89 -20.35 -22.55 5.98
C LEU A 89 -21.11 -23.82 6.39
N GLU A 90 -22.19 -23.71 7.17
CA GLU A 90 -23.04 -24.85 7.53
C GLU A 90 -23.71 -25.46 6.27
N ALA A 91 -24.19 -24.62 5.35
CA ALA A 91 -24.74 -25.11 4.07
C ALA A 91 -23.68 -25.85 3.23
N ILE A 92 -22.42 -25.39 3.26
CA ILE A 92 -21.29 -26.09 2.62
C ILE A 92 -21.04 -27.44 3.32
N LYS A 93 -21.04 -27.47 4.66
CA LYS A 93 -20.85 -28.68 5.46
C LYS A 93 -21.89 -29.76 5.16
N ASP A 94 -23.14 -29.38 4.96
CA ASP A 94 -24.23 -30.32 4.64
C ASP A 94 -24.03 -31.08 3.31
N ARG A 95 -23.17 -30.56 2.42
CA ARG A 95 -22.83 -31.18 1.13
C ARG A 95 -21.56 -32.02 1.17
N ALA A 96 -20.90 -32.12 2.33
CA ALA A 96 -19.61 -32.78 2.45
C ALA A 96 -19.67 -34.28 2.16
N SER A 97 -18.67 -34.77 1.43
CA SER A 97 -18.49 -36.21 1.21
C SER A 97 -18.09 -36.92 2.51
N SER A 98 -18.30 -38.23 2.57
CA SER A 98 -17.95 -39.05 3.74
C SER A 98 -16.45 -39.11 4.07
N ASN A 99 -15.58 -38.64 3.18
CA ASN A 99 -14.13 -38.70 3.33
C ASN A 99 -13.54 -37.42 3.93
N VAL A 100 -14.36 -36.40 4.17
CA VAL A 100 -13.93 -35.09 4.67
C VAL A 100 -14.60 -34.82 6.02
N ARG A 101 -13.82 -34.36 6.99
CA ARG A 101 -14.28 -33.86 8.29
C ARG A 101 -14.33 -32.33 8.24
N ILE A 102 -15.47 -31.76 8.62
CA ILE A 102 -15.67 -30.30 8.67
C ILE A 102 -16.12 -29.89 10.07
N GLU A 103 -15.36 -28.97 10.65
CA GLU A 103 -15.61 -28.38 11.96
C GLU A 103 -15.83 -26.87 11.78
N ILE A 104 -16.90 -26.33 12.34
CA ILE A 104 -17.22 -24.89 12.27
C ILE A 104 -17.35 -24.38 13.70
N GLU A 105 -16.64 -23.30 14.01
CA GLU A 105 -16.66 -22.65 15.32
C GLU A 105 -16.89 -21.16 15.18
N GLU A 106 -17.74 -20.64 16.05
CA GLU A 106 -17.86 -19.21 16.30
C GLU A 106 -17.18 -18.95 17.64
N SER A 107 -16.13 -18.13 17.61
CA SER A 107 -15.35 -17.80 18.79
C SER A 107 -15.54 -16.33 19.13
N THR A 108 -15.71 -16.07 20.42
CA THR A 108 -15.75 -14.71 20.98
C THR A 108 -14.41 -14.46 21.67
N VAL A 109 -13.68 -13.44 21.21
CA VAL A 109 -12.32 -13.14 21.65
C VAL A 109 -12.25 -11.83 22.43
N SER A 110 -11.41 -11.83 23.46
CA SER A 110 -11.10 -10.67 24.29
C SER A 110 -9.61 -10.69 24.64
N GLY A 111 -9.00 -9.53 24.83
CA GLY A 111 -7.58 -9.46 25.10
C GLY A 111 -7.07 -8.03 25.17
N SER A 112 -5.75 -7.92 25.29
CA SER A 112 -5.07 -6.63 25.24
C SER A 112 -3.61 -6.81 24.83
N PHE A 113 -3.05 -5.85 24.11
CA PHE A 113 -1.64 -5.84 23.72
C PHE A 113 -1.14 -4.43 23.40
N ASN A 114 0.18 -4.28 23.26
CA ASN A 114 0.80 -3.04 22.80
C ASN A 114 1.21 -3.16 21.34
N MET A 115 1.07 -2.07 20.59
CA MET A 115 1.41 -2.00 19.18
C MET A 115 2.14 -0.68 18.87
N PHE A 116 3.12 -0.75 17.98
CA PHE A 116 3.75 0.43 17.38
C PHE A 116 3.18 0.62 15.98
N PHE A 117 2.40 1.67 15.76
CA PHE A 117 1.71 1.92 14.50
C PHE A 117 1.81 3.39 14.11
N LEU A 118 2.11 3.66 12.82
CA LEU A 118 2.33 5.01 12.28
C LEU A 118 3.33 5.87 13.07
N GLY A 119 4.33 5.25 13.71
CA GLY A 119 5.31 5.97 14.52
C GLY A 119 4.88 6.21 15.97
N HIS A 120 3.75 5.65 16.40
CA HIS A 120 3.15 5.89 17.70
C HIS A 120 2.95 4.59 18.48
N ASN A 121 3.13 4.66 19.80
CA ASN A 121 2.89 3.58 20.73
C ASN A 121 1.45 3.64 21.23
N ILE A 122 0.73 2.54 21.04
CA ILE A 122 -0.65 2.39 21.51
C ILE A 122 -0.79 1.11 22.30
N ALA A 123 -1.59 1.17 23.37
CA ALA A 123 -2.16 0.00 23.98
C ALA A 123 -3.55 -0.25 23.41
N LEU A 124 -3.86 -1.50 23.16
CA LEU A 124 -5.15 -1.97 22.67
C LEU A 124 -5.75 -2.85 23.74
N GLY A 125 -7.00 -2.58 24.12
CA GLY A 125 -7.81 -3.44 24.98
C GLY A 125 -9.13 -3.73 24.29
N TYR A 126 -9.56 -4.97 24.25
CA TYR A 126 -10.75 -5.33 23.50
C TYR A 126 -11.53 -6.47 24.15
N ARG A 127 -12.84 -6.49 23.91
CA ARG A 127 -13.72 -7.53 24.44
C ARG A 127 -14.81 -7.90 23.43
N ASN A 128 -15.16 -9.18 23.45
CA ASN A 128 -16.28 -9.75 22.72
C ASN A 128 -16.29 -9.48 21.19
N HIS A 129 -15.12 -9.50 20.54
CA HIS A 129 -15.07 -9.54 19.07
C HIS A 129 -15.33 -10.97 18.58
N THR A 130 -15.92 -11.09 17.38
CA THR A 130 -16.34 -12.38 16.83
C THR A 130 -15.39 -12.84 15.72
N ASN A 131 -14.99 -14.10 15.76
CA ASN A 131 -14.36 -14.79 14.64
C ASN A 131 -15.21 -16.01 14.25
N ILE A 132 -15.34 -16.26 12.95
CA ILE A 132 -15.94 -17.48 12.41
C ILE A 132 -14.83 -18.32 11.78
N VAL A 133 -14.75 -19.59 12.17
CA VAL A 133 -13.66 -20.49 11.76
C VAL A 133 -14.25 -21.75 11.16
N MET A 134 -13.73 -22.19 10.01
CA MET A 134 -14.03 -23.48 9.41
C MET A 134 -12.75 -24.27 9.21
N ARG A 135 -12.69 -25.50 9.73
CA ARG A 135 -11.60 -26.45 9.46
C ARG A 135 -12.10 -27.57 8.58
N ILE A 136 -11.41 -27.80 7.48
CA ILE A 136 -11.67 -28.89 6.53
C ILE A 136 -10.47 -29.83 6.55
N SER A 137 -10.68 -31.10 6.88
CA SER A 137 -9.62 -32.12 6.94
C SER A 137 -10.05 -33.44 6.33
N SER A 138 -9.11 -34.35 6.09
CA SER A 138 -9.47 -35.75 5.89
C SER A 138 -10.07 -36.33 7.18
N ILE A 139 -10.87 -37.40 7.06
CA ILE A 139 -11.29 -38.21 8.21
C ILE A 139 -10.11 -38.87 8.94
N ASP A 140 -8.99 -39.08 8.26
CA ASP A 140 -7.78 -39.68 8.82
C ASP A 140 -6.86 -38.64 9.49
N SER A 141 -7.17 -37.35 9.39
CA SER A 141 -6.36 -36.28 9.97
C SER A 141 -6.50 -36.22 11.49
N GLU A 142 -5.39 -36.06 12.19
CA GLU A 142 -5.36 -35.85 13.64
C GLU A 142 -5.64 -34.37 14.00
N ASP A 143 -6.03 -34.12 15.25
CA ASP A 143 -6.32 -32.76 15.70
C ASP A 143 -5.08 -31.87 15.79
N THR A 144 -3.90 -32.47 15.94
CA THR A 144 -2.60 -31.81 16.00
C THR A 144 -1.88 -31.74 14.66
N ASP A 145 -2.51 -32.19 13.56
CA ASP A 145 -1.89 -32.15 12.23
C ASP A 145 -1.60 -30.71 11.78
N PRO A 146 -0.41 -30.46 11.15
CA PRO A 146 -0.09 -29.18 10.55
C PRO A 146 -1.17 -28.73 9.56
N SER A 147 -1.67 -27.53 9.76
CA SER A 147 -2.77 -26.95 9.00
C SER A 147 -2.31 -25.73 8.21
N VAL A 148 -2.99 -25.47 7.09
CA VAL A 148 -2.83 -24.23 6.31
C VAL A 148 -3.96 -23.27 6.70
N LEU A 149 -3.61 -22.09 7.20
CA LEU A 149 -4.57 -21.04 7.50
C LEU A 149 -4.83 -20.17 6.26
N VAL A 150 -6.09 -19.87 5.98
CA VAL A 150 -6.52 -18.85 5.02
C VAL A 150 -7.31 -17.81 5.80
N ASN A 151 -6.79 -16.59 5.88
CA ASN A 151 -7.35 -15.50 6.67
C ASN A 151 -7.93 -14.39 5.77
N GLY A 152 -9.02 -13.78 6.24
CA GLY A 152 -9.56 -12.55 5.68
C GLY A 152 -10.62 -11.97 6.61
N HIS A 153 -10.62 -10.65 6.77
CA HIS A 153 -11.46 -9.99 7.76
C HIS A 153 -12.86 -9.65 7.23
N PHE A 154 -13.88 -9.72 8.09
CA PHE A 154 -15.28 -9.49 7.69
C PHE A 154 -15.89 -8.21 8.27
N ASP A 155 -15.15 -7.41 9.03
CA ASP A 155 -15.53 -6.04 9.33
C ASP A 155 -15.26 -5.10 8.14
N SER A 156 -15.63 -3.84 8.28
CA SER A 156 -15.41 -2.78 7.27
C SER A 156 -15.05 -1.46 7.96
N PRO A 157 -14.31 -0.56 7.30
CA PRO A 157 -13.90 0.70 7.91
C PRO A 157 -15.07 1.68 8.08
N LEU A 158 -14.88 2.71 8.92
CA LEU A 158 -15.87 3.76 9.14
C LEU A 158 -16.44 4.31 7.81
N ALA A 159 -17.77 4.30 7.69
CA ALA A 159 -18.52 4.82 6.55
C ALA A 159 -18.28 4.12 5.19
N SER A 160 -17.51 3.02 5.15
CA SER A 160 -17.27 2.23 3.94
C SER A 160 -18.20 1.00 3.86
N PRO A 161 -18.81 0.69 2.71
CA PRO A 161 -19.51 -0.58 2.52
C PRO A 161 -18.57 -1.80 2.49
N GLY A 162 -17.31 -1.58 2.09
CA GLY A 162 -16.27 -2.61 2.13
C GLY A 162 -16.41 -3.70 1.06
N ALA A 163 -16.81 -3.37 -0.16
CA ALA A 163 -16.98 -4.35 -1.23
C ALA A 163 -15.65 -4.96 -1.68
N GLY A 164 -14.63 -4.13 -1.91
CA GLY A 164 -13.25 -4.57 -2.02
C GLY A 164 -12.74 -5.04 -0.66
N ASP A 165 -12.90 -4.19 0.34
CA ASP A 165 -12.21 -4.22 1.64
C ASP A 165 -13.11 -4.57 2.84
N CYS A 166 -13.13 -5.81 3.35
CA CYS A 166 -12.64 -7.03 2.70
C CYS A 166 -13.79 -7.95 2.30
N GLY A 167 -14.90 -7.39 1.81
CA GLY A 167 -16.02 -8.18 1.28
C GLY A 167 -15.57 -9.15 0.19
N SER A 168 -14.65 -8.71 -0.67
CA SER A 168 -14.04 -9.54 -1.72
C SER A 168 -13.21 -10.70 -1.18
N CYS A 169 -12.57 -10.54 -0.03
CA CYS A 169 -11.70 -11.51 0.62
C CYS A 169 -12.53 -12.62 1.23
N VAL A 170 -13.50 -12.25 2.08
CA VAL A 170 -14.48 -13.16 2.69
C VAL A 170 -15.24 -13.94 1.63
N ALA A 171 -15.74 -13.26 0.60
CA ALA A 171 -16.48 -13.91 -0.46
C ALA A 171 -15.61 -14.90 -1.27
N SER A 172 -14.35 -14.56 -1.52
CA SER A 172 -13.40 -15.47 -2.19
C SER A 172 -13.15 -16.70 -1.33
N MET A 173 -12.96 -16.54 -0.02
CA MET A 173 -12.78 -17.64 0.92
C MET A 173 -14.01 -18.55 1.01
N LEU A 174 -15.23 -17.98 1.01
CA LEU A 174 -16.46 -18.77 0.96
C LEU A 174 -16.56 -19.64 -0.30
N GLU A 175 -16.24 -19.08 -1.48
CA GLU A 175 -16.24 -19.85 -2.74
C GLU A 175 -15.11 -20.90 -2.76
N ILE A 176 -13.96 -20.64 -2.15
CA ILE A 176 -12.86 -21.62 -2.02
C ILE A 176 -13.23 -22.74 -1.04
N ALA A 177 -13.86 -22.43 0.09
CA ALA A 177 -14.38 -23.43 1.02
C ALA A 177 -15.43 -24.31 0.35
N ARG A 178 -16.36 -23.71 -0.38
CA ARG A 178 -17.35 -24.41 -1.22
C ARG A 178 -16.65 -25.34 -2.22
N LEU A 179 -15.68 -24.81 -2.97
CA LEU A 179 -14.97 -25.57 -4.00
C LEU A 179 -14.12 -26.71 -3.42
N THR A 180 -13.56 -26.53 -2.23
CA THR A 180 -12.86 -27.59 -1.50
C THR A 180 -13.78 -28.77 -1.23
N VAL A 181 -15.03 -28.51 -0.86
CA VAL A 181 -16.02 -29.57 -0.59
C VAL A 181 -16.62 -30.16 -1.87
N ASP A 182 -17.03 -29.31 -2.81
CA ASP A 182 -17.82 -29.74 -3.98
C ASP A 182 -16.97 -30.31 -5.13
N SER A 183 -15.66 -30.07 -5.17
CA SER A 183 -14.78 -30.54 -6.27
C SER A 183 -14.35 -32.01 -6.15
N GLY A 184 -14.67 -32.68 -5.04
CA GLY A 184 -14.21 -34.04 -4.74
C GLY A 184 -12.73 -34.12 -4.31
N TRP A 185 -12.08 -32.98 -4.05
CA TRP A 185 -10.73 -32.93 -3.50
C TRP A 185 -10.75 -33.10 -1.97
N THR A 186 -9.95 -34.04 -1.46
CA THR A 186 -9.67 -34.14 -0.01
C THR A 186 -8.31 -33.49 0.29
N PRO A 187 -8.23 -32.49 1.18
CA PRO A 187 -6.96 -31.88 1.56
C PRO A 187 -5.98 -32.90 2.17
N TYR A 188 -4.71 -32.87 1.74
CA TYR A 188 -3.64 -33.71 2.30
C TYR A 188 -3.32 -33.37 3.76
N ARG A 189 -3.49 -32.09 4.09
CA ARG A 189 -3.35 -31.51 5.43
C ARG A 189 -4.55 -30.61 5.67
N PRO A 190 -5.00 -30.42 6.92
CA PRO A 190 -6.18 -29.61 7.18
C PRO A 190 -6.03 -28.18 6.66
N VAL A 191 -7.13 -27.59 6.20
CA VAL A 191 -7.24 -26.19 5.81
C VAL A 191 -8.16 -25.49 6.80
N ILE A 192 -7.72 -24.39 7.38
CA ILE A 192 -8.50 -23.55 8.29
C ILE A 192 -8.83 -22.25 7.56
N PHE A 193 -10.11 -21.95 7.41
CA PHE A 193 -10.59 -20.64 6.97
C PHE A 193 -10.96 -19.83 8.21
N LEU A 194 -10.27 -18.71 8.43
CA LEU A 194 -10.51 -17.77 9.52
C LEU A 194 -11.11 -16.49 8.96
N PHE A 195 -12.39 -16.29 9.24
CA PHE A 195 -13.08 -15.03 9.00
C PHE A 195 -13.03 -14.24 10.30
N ASN A 196 -12.04 -13.36 10.44
CA ASN A 196 -11.83 -12.60 11.66
C ASN A 196 -12.54 -11.24 11.64
N GLY A 197 -12.95 -10.78 12.82
CA GLY A 197 -13.51 -9.44 13.02
C GLY A 197 -12.45 -8.43 13.48
N ALA A 198 -12.84 -7.16 13.54
CA ALA A 198 -12.04 -6.07 14.11
C ALA A 198 -10.61 -5.93 13.56
N GLU A 199 -10.40 -6.16 12.26
CA GLU A 199 -9.12 -5.83 11.61
C GLU A 199 -8.94 -4.31 11.58
N GLU A 200 -10.00 -3.57 11.23
CA GLU A 200 -10.02 -2.12 11.04
C GLU A 200 -9.81 -1.34 12.35
N LEU A 201 -9.80 -2.07 13.46
CA LEU A 201 -9.47 -1.60 14.80
C LEU A 201 -8.13 -2.15 15.30
N PHE A 202 -7.19 -2.40 14.39
CA PHE A 202 -5.84 -2.91 14.63
C PHE A 202 -5.77 -4.42 14.91
N MET A 203 -6.30 -5.23 13.99
CA MET A 203 -6.10 -6.68 13.94
C MET A 203 -6.53 -7.41 15.22
N LEU A 204 -7.59 -6.94 15.87
CA LEU A 204 -7.98 -7.44 17.21
C LEU A 204 -8.51 -8.88 17.14
N GLY A 205 -9.22 -9.23 16.06
CA GLY A 205 -9.75 -10.59 15.87
C GLY A 205 -8.66 -11.63 15.62
N SER A 206 -7.68 -11.34 14.76
CA SER A 206 -6.56 -12.26 14.51
C SER A 206 -5.67 -12.42 15.74
N HIS A 207 -5.40 -11.34 16.48
CA HIS A 207 -4.71 -11.43 17.78
C HIS A 207 -5.49 -12.31 18.76
N GLY A 208 -6.80 -12.11 18.86
CA GLY A 208 -7.68 -12.95 19.68
C GLY A 208 -7.64 -14.42 19.31
N PHE A 209 -7.63 -14.73 18.01
CA PHE A 209 -7.49 -16.10 17.52
C PHE A 209 -6.15 -16.72 17.95
N MET A 210 -5.03 -16.02 17.73
CA MET A 210 -3.70 -16.51 18.09
C MET A 210 -3.51 -16.75 19.58
N LYS A 211 -4.21 -16.00 20.44
CA LYS A 211 -4.09 -16.13 21.90
C LYS A 211 -4.99 -17.20 22.51
N THR A 212 -6.12 -17.54 21.87
CA THR A 212 -7.19 -18.29 22.55
C THR A 212 -7.73 -19.48 21.77
N HIS A 213 -7.57 -19.54 20.44
CA HIS A 213 -8.19 -20.57 19.64
C HIS A 213 -7.44 -21.91 19.74
N LYS A 214 -8.14 -23.02 19.94
CA LYS A 214 -7.51 -24.36 20.12
C LYS A 214 -6.64 -24.83 18.94
N TRP A 215 -6.82 -24.25 17.75
CA TRP A 215 -6.06 -24.61 16.55
C TRP A 215 -4.87 -23.69 16.25
N HIS A 216 -4.62 -22.65 17.03
CA HIS A 216 -3.52 -21.70 16.75
C HIS A 216 -2.16 -22.42 16.61
N ASP A 217 -1.84 -23.35 17.52
CA ASP A 217 -0.60 -24.15 17.50
C ASP A 217 -0.51 -25.16 16.35
N THR A 218 -1.62 -25.43 15.64
CA THR A 218 -1.65 -26.38 14.53
C THR A 218 -1.23 -25.74 13.21
N ILE A 219 -1.18 -24.41 13.13
CA ILE A 219 -0.92 -23.70 11.88
C ILE A 219 0.57 -23.82 11.54
N GLY A 220 0.85 -24.38 10.36
CA GLY A 220 2.21 -24.49 9.84
C GLY A 220 2.53 -23.51 8.71
N ALA A 221 1.51 -22.94 8.07
CA ALA A 221 1.63 -21.86 7.11
C ALA A 221 0.31 -21.09 7.00
N PHE A 222 0.37 -19.86 6.49
CA PHE A 222 -0.85 -19.08 6.27
C PHE A 222 -0.85 -18.29 4.96
N ILE A 223 -2.06 -17.94 4.51
CA ILE A 223 -2.32 -17.00 3.42
C ILE A 223 -3.27 -15.94 3.98
N ASN A 224 -2.82 -14.70 4.06
CA ASN A 224 -3.66 -13.55 4.36
C ASN A 224 -4.17 -12.95 3.05
N VAL A 225 -5.49 -12.78 2.94
CA VAL A 225 -6.15 -12.21 1.76
C VAL A 225 -6.71 -10.85 2.14
N GLU A 226 -6.23 -9.81 1.45
CA GLU A 226 -6.48 -8.41 1.78
C GLU A 226 -6.88 -7.58 0.54
N ALA A 227 -7.43 -6.38 0.76
CA ALA A 227 -7.76 -5.43 -0.29
C ALA A 227 -7.55 -3.98 0.15
N SER A 228 -6.51 -3.33 -0.39
CA SER A 228 -6.34 -1.87 -0.29
C SER A 228 -6.94 -1.11 -1.50
N GLY A 229 -7.91 -1.74 -2.16
CA GLY A 229 -8.47 -1.33 -3.45
C GLY A 229 -9.51 -2.33 -3.97
N THR A 230 -10.03 -2.09 -5.17
CA THR A 230 -11.19 -2.80 -5.75
C THR A 230 -10.83 -3.84 -6.81
N GLY A 231 -9.53 -4.03 -7.08
CA GLY A 231 -9.04 -5.08 -7.97
C GLY A 231 -7.68 -4.77 -8.58
N GLY A 232 -7.51 -5.13 -9.85
CA GLY A 232 -6.21 -5.22 -10.52
C GLY A 232 -5.49 -6.53 -10.17
N PRO A 233 -4.15 -6.54 -10.21
CA PRO A 233 -3.37 -7.67 -9.76
C PRO A 233 -3.52 -7.92 -8.25
N ASP A 234 -3.68 -9.19 -7.87
CA ASP A 234 -3.72 -9.66 -6.48
C ASP A 234 -2.29 -9.93 -6.00
N LEU A 235 -1.61 -8.88 -5.56
CA LEU A 235 -0.17 -8.88 -5.42
C LEU A 235 0.27 -9.53 -4.10
N VAL A 236 1.20 -10.49 -4.18
CA VAL A 236 1.98 -10.92 -3.01
C VAL A 236 2.88 -9.76 -2.57
N CYS A 237 2.48 -9.07 -1.51
CA CYS A 237 3.17 -7.90 -0.96
C CYS A 237 4.22 -8.28 0.06
N GLN A 238 3.93 -9.29 0.87
CA GLN A 238 4.81 -9.79 1.91
C GLN A 238 4.87 -11.32 1.86
N SER A 239 6.04 -11.87 2.17
CA SER A 239 6.23 -13.31 2.32
C SER A 239 7.30 -13.60 3.35
N GLY A 240 7.00 -14.50 4.26
CA GLY A 240 7.90 -14.92 5.31
C GLY A 240 7.16 -15.32 6.59
N PRO A 241 7.91 -15.67 7.64
CA PRO A 241 9.35 -15.86 7.67
C PRO A 241 9.80 -16.98 6.72
N SER A 242 11.06 -16.96 6.28
CA SER A 242 11.68 -17.85 5.26
C SER A 242 11.17 -17.69 3.81
N SER A 243 11.88 -18.31 2.86
CA SER A 243 11.65 -18.23 1.42
C SER A 243 10.57 -19.20 0.88
N TRP A 244 10.21 -20.23 1.65
CA TRP A 244 9.44 -21.35 1.11
C TRP A 244 7.98 -21.02 0.76
N PRO A 245 7.27 -20.06 1.42
CA PRO A 245 5.95 -19.64 0.95
C PRO A 245 6.02 -18.99 -0.44
N SER A 246 7.06 -18.19 -0.70
CA SER A 246 7.30 -17.60 -2.02
C SER A 246 7.63 -18.66 -3.08
N ASP A 247 8.34 -19.73 -2.70
CA ASP A 247 8.64 -20.88 -3.58
C ASP A 247 7.35 -21.63 -3.95
N VAL A 248 6.48 -21.90 -2.98
CA VAL A 248 5.15 -22.49 -3.21
C VAL A 248 4.32 -21.61 -4.14
N TYR A 249 4.31 -20.30 -3.94
CA TYR A 249 3.61 -19.38 -4.83
C TYR A 249 4.19 -19.43 -6.26
N ALA A 250 5.52 -19.43 -6.40
CA ALA A 250 6.19 -19.47 -7.69
C ALA A 250 5.92 -20.76 -8.47
N GLU A 251 5.76 -21.89 -7.78
CA GLU A 251 5.40 -23.18 -8.36
C GLU A 251 3.91 -23.26 -8.74
N ALA A 252 3.02 -22.73 -7.90
CA ALA A 252 1.59 -23.04 -7.95
C ALA A 252 0.71 -21.98 -8.60
N ALA A 253 1.11 -20.70 -8.61
CA ALA A 253 0.26 -19.62 -9.09
C ALA A 253 -0.03 -19.75 -10.60
N LYS A 254 -1.32 -19.81 -10.96
CA LYS A 254 -1.76 -19.88 -12.36
C LYS A 254 -1.61 -18.54 -13.07
N TYR A 255 -1.91 -17.46 -12.35
CA TYR A 255 -1.80 -16.08 -12.80
C TYR A 255 -0.85 -15.36 -11.84
N PRO A 256 0.46 -15.54 -12.00
CA PRO A 256 1.42 -15.05 -11.01
C PRO A 256 1.39 -13.53 -10.89
N MET A 257 1.28 -13.03 -9.68
CA MET A 257 1.20 -11.59 -9.35
C MET A 257 1.97 -11.37 -8.05
N ALA A 258 3.28 -11.21 -8.16
CA ALA A 258 4.15 -11.15 -6.99
C ALA A 258 5.43 -10.40 -7.34
N ASN A 259 5.93 -9.59 -6.42
CA ASN A 259 7.26 -9.02 -6.56
C ASN A 259 7.89 -8.74 -5.19
N SER A 260 9.15 -9.14 -5.03
CA SER A 260 9.89 -8.97 -3.77
C SER A 260 10.26 -7.51 -3.47
N ALA A 261 10.09 -6.60 -4.44
CA ALA A 261 10.27 -5.16 -4.21
C ALA A 261 9.14 -4.55 -3.38
N ALA A 262 7.92 -5.10 -3.46
CA ALA A 262 6.80 -4.69 -2.60
C ALA A 262 7.15 -4.91 -1.12
N GLN A 263 7.77 -6.03 -0.78
CA GLN A 263 8.20 -6.35 0.58
C GLN A 263 9.29 -5.40 1.11
N ASP A 264 10.15 -4.87 0.25
CA ASP A 264 11.15 -3.86 0.63
C ASP A 264 10.52 -2.49 0.96
N VAL A 265 9.36 -2.19 0.36
CA VAL A 265 8.67 -0.90 0.47
C VAL A 265 7.52 -0.96 1.50
N PHE A 266 6.97 -2.13 1.79
CA PHE A 266 5.84 -2.28 2.71
C PHE A 266 6.05 -1.59 4.08
N PRO A 267 7.24 -1.69 4.73
CA PRO A 267 7.45 -1.05 6.04
C PRO A 267 7.37 0.49 6.06
N ILE A 268 7.39 1.15 4.90
CA ILE A 268 7.25 2.61 4.79
C ILE A 268 5.85 3.05 4.31
N ILE A 269 4.95 2.09 4.04
CA ILE A 269 3.54 2.36 3.73
C ILE A 269 2.80 2.60 5.05
N PRO A 270 1.96 3.64 5.16
CA PRO A 270 1.19 3.93 6.38
C PRO A 270 -0.04 3.01 6.50
N GLY A 271 0.20 1.70 6.64
CA GLY A 271 -0.81 0.66 6.76
C GLY A 271 -0.17 -0.69 7.13
N ASP A 272 -0.98 -1.62 7.59
CA ASP A 272 -0.56 -2.93 8.08
C ASP A 272 -1.75 -3.89 7.97
N THR A 273 -1.55 -5.20 8.17
CA THR A 273 -2.61 -6.22 7.98
C THR A 273 -2.51 -7.30 9.05
N ASP A 274 -3.50 -8.20 9.10
CA ASP A 274 -3.45 -9.39 9.95
C ASP A 274 -2.19 -10.25 9.74
N TYR A 275 -1.49 -10.13 8.60
CA TYR A 275 -0.20 -10.78 8.33
C TYR A 275 0.78 -10.56 9.48
N ARG A 276 0.86 -9.35 10.05
CA ARG A 276 1.80 -9.03 11.12
C ARG A 276 1.55 -9.85 12.39
N ILE A 277 0.29 -10.11 12.72
CA ILE A 277 -0.06 -10.92 13.89
C ILE A 277 0.44 -12.36 13.73
N PHE A 278 0.24 -12.95 12.55
CA PHE A 278 0.65 -14.33 12.27
C PHE A 278 2.16 -14.48 12.03
N SER A 279 2.78 -13.57 11.30
CA SER A 279 4.18 -13.66 10.87
C SER A 279 5.18 -13.07 11.86
N GLU A 280 4.81 -12.03 12.61
CA GLU A 280 5.79 -11.22 13.36
C GLU A 280 5.50 -11.19 14.86
N ASP A 281 4.37 -10.63 15.25
CA ASP A 281 4.11 -10.28 16.64
C ASP A 281 3.81 -11.51 17.53
N TYR A 282 3.08 -12.52 17.01
CA TYR A 282 2.56 -13.62 17.84
C TYR A 282 2.82 -15.03 17.29
N GLY A 283 2.85 -15.22 15.97
CA GLY A 283 2.94 -16.57 15.40
C GLY A 283 4.34 -17.01 14.94
N ASN A 284 5.15 -16.10 14.37
CA ASN A 284 6.35 -16.48 13.61
C ASN A 284 6.07 -17.58 12.56
N ILE A 285 4.86 -17.58 11.98
CA ILE A 285 4.38 -18.59 11.05
C ILE A 285 4.76 -18.16 9.63
N PRO A 286 5.31 -19.04 8.78
CA PRO A 286 5.61 -18.70 7.39
C PRO A 286 4.33 -18.52 6.56
N GLY A 287 4.19 -17.41 5.84
CA GLY A 287 2.99 -17.13 5.05
C GLY A 287 3.17 -16.16 3.89
N LEU A 288 2.02 -15.82 3.30
CA LEU A 288 1.87 -14.88 2.19
C LEU A 288 0.84 -13.81 2.57
N ASP A 289 1.13 -12.55 2.25
CA ASP A 289 0.16 -11.45 2.27
C ASP A 289 -0.19 -11.07 0.84
N ILE A 290 -1.44 -11.34 0.43
CA ILE A 290 -1.91 -11.17 -0.94
C ILE A 290 -2.98 -10.08 -0.97
N ILE A 291 -2.69 -8.98 -1.67
CA ILE A 291 -3.45 -7.73 -1.55
C ILE A 291 -3.90 -7.22 -2.93
N PHE A 292 -5.18 -6.85 -3.05
CA PHE A 292 -5.59 -5.94 -4.13
C PHE A 292 -5.03 -4.54 -3.87
N LEU A 293 -4.05 -4.12 -4.68
CA LEU A 293 -3.37 -2.83 -4.49
C LEU A 293 -3.95 -1.69 -5.33
N LEU A 294 -4.67 -1.98 -6.41
CA LEU A 294 -5.20 -0.97 -7.32
C LEU A 294 -6.69 -0.72 -7.08
N GLY A 295 -7.15 0.47 -7.48
CA GLY A 295 -8.45 0.99 -7.09
C GLY A 295 -8.41 1.68 -5.72
N GLY A 296 -7.24 2.18 -5.32
CA GLY A 296 -7.01 2.85 -4.03
C GLY A 296 -7.82 4.13 -3.85
N TYR A 297 -8.43 4.68 -4.92
CA TYR A 297 -9.37 5.80 -4.82
C TYR A 297 -10.58 5.49 -3.92
N PHE A 298 -11.03 4.22 -3.88
CA PHE A 298 -12.23 3.80 -3.17
C PHE A 298 -11.95 3.22 -1.77
N TYR A 299 -10.71 2.79 -1.51
CA TYR A 299 -10.28 2.24 -0.23
C TYR A 299 -10.64 3.16 0.94
N HIS A 300 -11.33 2.65 1.97
CA HIS A 300 -11.84 3.41 3.12
C HIS A 300 -12.72 4.61 2.74
N THR A 301 -13.60 4.45 1.75
CA THR A 301 -14.58 5.49 1.34
C THR A 301 -15.97 4.89 1.18
N SER A 302 -17.00 5.75 1.15
CA SER A 302 -18.36 5.32 0.83
C SER A 302 -18.54 4.76 -0.58
N TYR A 303 -17.53 4.90 -1.44
CA TYR A 303 -17.52 4.43 -2.82
C TYR A 303 -16.90 3.03 -2.99
N ASP A 304 -16.44 2.38 -1.92
CA ASP A 304 -16.03 0.96 -1.99
C ASP A 304 -17.26 0.05 -2.14
N THR A 305 -17.74 -0.06 -3.37
CA THR A 305 -19.05 -0.60 -3.75
C THR A 305 -18.91 -1.70 -4.79
N VAL A 306 -19.91 -2.58 -4.86
CA VAL A 306 -19.87 -3.79 -5.70
C VAL A 306 -19.67 -3.46 -7.19
N ASP A 307 -20.23 -2.36 -7.69
CA ASP A 307 -20.11 -1.93 -9.08
C ASP A 307 -18.70 -1.42 -9.45
N ARG A 308 -17.83 -1.20 -8.47
CA ARG A 308 -16.45 -0.74 -8.66
C ARG A 308 -15.43 -1.87 -8.73
N LEU A 309 -15.82 -3.09 -8.40
CA LEU A 309 -14.95 -4.25 -8.50
C LEU A 309 -14.48 -4.44 -9.94
N LEU A 310 -13.19 -4.68 -10.11
CA LEU A 310 -12.61 -4.90 -11.43
C LEU A 310 -12.85 -6.35 -11.89
N PRO A 311 -13.55 -6.57 -13.02
CA PRO A 311 -13.81 -7.92 -13.50
C PRO A 311 -12.53 -8.70 -13.81
N GLY A 312 -12.50 -9.97 -13.43
CA GLY A 312 -11.36 -10.88 -13.64
C GLY A 312 -10.34 -10.89 -12.51
N SER A 313 -10.30 -9.84 -11.65
CA SER A 313 -9.41 -9.82 -10.49
C SER A 313 -9.75 -10.91 -9.47
N ILE A 314 -11.04 -11.07 -9.16
CA ILE A 314 -11.53 -12.06 -8.21
C ILE A 314 -11.37 -13.48 -8.78
N GLN A 315 -11.65 -13.68 -10.07
CA GLN A 315 -11.42 -14.95 -10.74
C GLN A 315 -9.94 -15.37 -10.63
N ALA A 316 -9.01 -14.46 -10.91
CA ALA A 316 -7.58 -14.74 -10.83
C ALA A 316 -7.14 -15.04 -9.39
N ARG A 317 -7.62 -14.26 -8.40
CA ARG A 317 -7.43 -14.51 -6.96
C ARG A 317 -7.87 -15.93 -6.60
N GLY A 318 -9.12 -16.29 -6.86
CA GLY A 318 -9.65 -17.60 -6.48
C GLY A 318 -8.91 -18.77 -7.12
N GLU A 319 -8.57 -18.64 -8.40
CA GLU A 319 -7.81 -19.67 -9.10
C GLU A 319 -6.38 -19.85 -8.58
N ASN A 320 -5.71 -18.75 -8.22
CA ASN A 320 -4.43 -18.80 -7.55
C ASN A 320 -4.55 -19.41 -6.15
N LEU A 321 -5.46 -18.90 -5.31
CA LEU A 321 -5.67 -19.35 -3.93
C LEU A 321 -5.90 -20.86 -3.88
N LEU A 322 -6.80 -21.39 -4.71
CA LEU A 322 -7.05 -22.84 -4.76
C LEU A 322 -5.78 -23.63 -5.08
N SER A 323 -5.02 -23.18 -6.08
CA SER A 323 -3.79 -23.85 -6.50
C SER A 323 -2.73 -23.83 -5.40
N ILE A 324 -2.55 -22.66 -4.78
CA ILE A 324 -1.57 -22.43 -3.72
C ILE A 324 -1.92 -23.22 -2.45
N ILE A 325 -3.20 -23.23 -2.03
CA ILE A 325 -3.67 -24.04 -0.89
C ILE A 325 -3.39 -25.52 -1.12
N LYS A 326 -3.67 -26.05 -2.32
CA LYS A 326 -3.36 -27.44 -2.68
C LYS A 326 -1.87 -27.74 -2.54
N THR A 327 -1.01 -26.85 -3.03
CA THR A 327 0.45 -27.03 -2.93
C THR A 327 0.95 -26.91 -1.49
N PHE A 328 0.45 -25.96 -0.69
CA PHE A 328 0.80 -25.85 0.73
C PHE A 328 0.43 -27.11 1.50
N THR A 329 -0.80 -27.62 1.33
CA THR A 329 -1.26 -28.82 2.05
C THR A 329 -0.48 -30.08 1.67
N ASN A 330 0.09 -30.14 0.46
CA ASN A 330 0.91 -31.27 0.00
C ASN A 330 2.42 -31.10 0.31
N SER A 331 2.83 -29.95 0.87
CA SER A 331 4.24 -29.66 1.11
C SER A 331 4.78 -30.40 2.34
N SER A 332 5.92 -31.07 2.18
CA SER A 332 6.66 -31.66 3.30
C SER A 332 7.30 -30.63 4.24
N ARG A 333 7.35 -29.35 3.82
CA ARG A 333 7.86 -28.22 4.61
C ARG A 333 6.83 -27.67 5.61
N LEU A 334 5.56 -28.08 5.51
CA LEU A 334 4.49 -27.63 6.40
C LEU A 334 4.67 -28.27 7.79
N GLN A 335 5.12 -27.48 8.75
CA GLN A 335 5.38 -27.89 10.14
C GLN A 335 4.73 -26.93 11.12
N ASN A 336 4.17 -27.42 12.21
CA ASN A 336 3.49 -26.62 13.23
C ASN A 336 4.24 -26.60 14.57
N ALA A 337 3.70 -25.91 15.58
CA ALA A 337 4.37 -25.72 16.87
C ALA A 337 4.71 -27.04 17.59
N TYR A 338 3.85 -28.06 17.47
CA TYR A 338 4.06 -29.38 18.08
C TYR A 338 5.27 -30.12 17.50
N GLN A 339 5.51 -29.96 16.20
CA GLN A 339 6.63 -30.62 15.51
C GLN A 339 7.93 -29.85 15.69
N THR A 340 7.90 -28.52 15.68
CA THR A 340 9.08 -27.66 15.81
C THR A 340 9.74 -27.76 17.18
N ASN A 341 8.95 -27.90 18.27
CA ASN A 341 9.48 -28.06 19.63
C ASN A 341 10.16 -29.42 19.90
N SER A 342 9.94 -30.42 19.04
CA SER A 342 10.55 -31.75 19.17
C SER A 342 11.94 -31.86 18.51
N SER A 343 12.34 -30.86 17.74
CA SER A 343 13.55 -30.87 16.93
C SER A 343 14.32 -29.55 17.08
N GLU A 344 15.13 -29.41 18.14
CA GLU A 344 16.16 -28.36 18.27
C GLU A 344 17.17 -28.33 17.09
N ILE A 345 17.07 -29.28 16.15
CA ILE A 345 17.94 -29.43 14.98
C ILE A 345 17.46 -28.58 13.78
N THR A 346 16.20 -28.12 13.73
CA THR A 346 15.64 -27.40 12.56
C THR A 346 15.69 -25.87 12.61
N ALA A 347 16.14 -25.27 13.72
CA ALA A 347 16.48 -23.84 13.76
C ALA A 347 17.61 -23.47 12.76
N SER A 348 18.36 -24.47 12.28
CA SER A 348 19.36 -24.33 11.21
C SER A 348 18.79 -24.44 9.78
N THR A 349 17.55 -24.93 9.62
CA THR A 349 16.95 -25.23 8.30
C THR A 349 16.13 -24.06 7.74
N PHE A 350 15.65 -23.14 8.59
CA PHE A 350 14.98 -21.90 8.18
C PHE A 350 15.91 -20.68 8.13
N ASN A 351 17.23 -20.91 8.08
CA ASN A 351 18.24 -19.89 7.78
C ASN A 351 18.25 -19.49 6.29
N ASP A 352 17.13 -19.67 5.58
CA ASP A 352 17.00 -19.27 4.19
C ASP A 352 16.55 -17.80 4.14
N GLU A 353 17.54 -16.94 3.92
CA GLU A 353 17.39 -15.50 3.75
C GLU A 353 16.31 -15.18 2.68
N ARG A 354 15.65 -14.01 2.78
CA ARG A 354 14.58 -13.56 1.85
C ARG A 354 14.95 -13.82 0.38
N ALA A 355 14.10 -14.58 -0.32
CA ALA A 355 14.29 -14.87 -1.74
C ALA A 355 14.00 -13.65 -2.62
N VAL A 356 14.45 -13.71 -3.87
CA VAL A 356 14.08 -12.75 -4.90
C VAL A 356 13.06 -13.40 -5.81
N PHE A 357 11.92 -12.75 -5.98
CA PHE A 357 10.84 -13.23 -6.83
C PHE A 357 10.12 -12.09 -7.52
N PHE A 358 9.72 -12.29 -8.77
CA PHE A 358 8.88 -11.35 -9.50
C PHE A 358 8.17 -12.03 -10.68
N ASP A 359 6.94 -11.62 -10.99
CA ASP A 359 6.25 -12.04 -12.19
C ASP A 359 6.74 -11.28 -13.43
N TYR A 360 6.65 -11.89 -14.61
CA TYR A 360 6.81 -11.19 -15.88
C TYR A 360 5.44 -11.05 -16.56
N LEU A 361 4.84 -9.86 -16.49
CA LEU A 361 3.54 -9.52 -17.09
C LEU A 361 2.39 -10.45 -16.66
N SER A 362 2.47 -11.02 -15.45
CA SER A 362 1.59 -12.08 -14.97
C SER A 362 1.56 -13.37 -15.80
N TRP A 363 2.58 -13.60 -16.65
CA TRP A 363 2.66 -14.82 -17.46
C TRP A 363 3.40 -15.96 -16.79
N PHE A 364 4.47 -15.65 -16.06
CA PHE A 364 5.27 -16.64 -15.32
C PHE A 364 6.06 -15.97 -14.19
N MET A 365 6.44 -16.76 -13.19
CA MET A 365 7.30 -16.31 -12.08
C MET A 365 8.78 -16.52 -12.40
N ILE A 366 9.59 -15.58 -11.94
CA ILE A 366 11.03 -15.77 -11.76
C ILE A 366 11.26 -15.81 -10.26
N PHE A 367 11.88 -16.89 -9.78
CA PHE A 367 12.20 -17.11 -8.37
C PHE A 367 13.63 -17.63 -8.23
N TYR A 368 14.38 -17.09 -7.28
CA TYR A 368 15.67 -17.63 -6.89
C TYR A 368 16.03 -17.28 -5.45
N SER A 369 16.73 -18.19 -4.77
CA SER A 369 17.15 -18.00 -3.39
C SER A 369 18.14 -16.85 -3.24
N ARG A 370 18.28 -16.35 -2.01
CA ARG A 370 19.25 -15.28 -1.71
C ARG A 370 20.69 -15.68 -2.03
N ARG A 371 21.05 -16.96 -1.88
CA ARG A 371 22.38 -17.47 -2.27
C ARG A 371 22.63 -17.33 -3.77
N VAL A 372 21.62 -17.65 -4.58
CA VAL A 372 21.68 -17.45 -6.03
C VAL A 372 21.70 -15.96 -6.37
N ALA A 373 20.92 -15.13 -5.65
CA ALA A 373 20.93 -13.68 -5.82
C ALA A 373 22.33 -13.09 -5.59
N LYS A 374 23.05 -13.52 -4.52
CA LYS A 374 24.43 -13.08 -4.25
C LYS A 374 25.36 -13.33 -5.45
N ILE A 375 25.19 -14.45 -6.15
CA ILE A 375 25.96 -14.77 -7.35
C ILE A 375 25.48 -13.92 -8.52
N LEU A 376 24.20 -14.00 -8.89
CA LEU A 376 23.64 -13.33 -10.07
C LEU A 376 23.83 -11.82 -10.03
N HIS A 377 23.57 -11.19 -8.88
CA HIS A 377 23.64 -9.74 -8.71
C HIS A 377 25.09 -9.22 -8.62
N SER A 378 26.07 -10.09 -8.36
CA SER A 378 27.51 -9.77 -8.40
C SER A 378 28.13 -9.93 -9.80
N ILE A 379 27.52 -10.72 -10.69
CA ILE A 379 28.02 -10.95 -12.04
C ILE A 379 28.19 -9.66 -12.85
N PRO A 380 27.22 -8.70 -12.86
CA PRO A 380 27.37 -7.46 -13.61
C PRO A 380 28.61 -6.65 -13.24
N ILE A 381 28.91 -6.48 -11.94
CA ILE A 381 30.08 -5.70 -11.53
C ILE A 381 31.37 -6.42 -11.91
N PHE A 382 31.40 -7.75 -11.84
CA PHE A 382 32.53 -8.55 -12.32
C PHE A 382 32.77 -8.34 -13.82
N PHE A 383 31.73 -8.43 -14.65
CA PHE A 383 31.85 -8.17 -16.10
C PHE A 383 32.31 -6.74 -16.39
N PHE A 384 31.79 -5.75 -15.68
CA PHE A 384 32.24 -4.36 -15.83
C PHE A 384 33.75 -4.21 -15.61
N LEU A 385 34.29 -4.82 -14.54
CA LEU A 385 35.72 -4.78 -14.23
C LEU A 385 36.57 -5.59 -15.24
N VAL A 386 36.13 -6.79 -15.62
CA VAL A 386 36.81 -7.63 -16.61
C VAL A 386 36.88 -6.94 -17.96
N MET A 387 35.79 -6.33 -18.40
CA MET A 387 35.77 -5.64 -19.69
C MET A 387 36.63 -4.38 -19.66
N SER A 388 36.67 -3.64 -18.54
CA SER A 388 37.62 -2.54 -18.35
C SER A 388 39.08 -3.01 -18.55
N PHE A 389 39.41 -4.18 -18.03
CA PHE A 389 40.73 -4.80 -18.22
C PHE A 389 40.96 -5.25 -19.66
N MET A 390 40.00 -5.96 -20.27
CA MET A 390 40.11 -6.48 -21.65
C MET A 390 40.30 -5.37 -22.68
N TYR A 391 39.48 -4.31 -22.63
CA TYR A 391 39.64 -3.14 -23.50
C TYR A 391 40.91 -2.33 -23.17
N GLY A 392 41.39 -2.44 -21.94
CA GLY A 392 42.67 -1.89 -21.48
C GLY A 392 43.92 -2.58 -22.02
N ARG A 393 43.84 -3.86 -22.45
CA ARG A 393 45.02 -4.64 -22.92
C ARG A 393 45.69 -4.05 -24.15
N SER A 394 44.96 -3.29 -24.97
CA SER A 394 45.50 -2.63 -26.17
C SER A 394 46.17 -1.28 -25.85
N HIS A 395 45.97 -0.76 -24.64
CA HIS A 395 46.46 0.55 -24.18
C HIS A 395 46.82 0.47 -22.69
N SER A 396 46.11 1.21 -21.83
CA SER A 396 46.22 1.16 -20.37
C SER A 396 44.86 0.81 -19.77
N TRP A 397 44.83 -0.19 -18.89
CA TRP A 397 43.64 -0.54 -18.10
C TRP A 397 43.09 0.66 -17.32
N LEU A 398 43.98 1.45 -16.69
CA LEU A 398 43.58 2.65 -15.95
C LEU A 398 42.88 3.66 -16.86
N ALA A 399 43.37 3.85 -18.09
CA ALA A 399 42.73 4.76 -19.05
C ALA A 399 41.34 4.28 -19.48
N ALA A 400 41.17 2.98 -19.78
CA ALA A 400 39.88 2.40 -20.11
C ALA A 400 38.88 2.46 -18.94
N LEU A 401 39.35 2.15 -17.72
CA LEU A 401 38.55 2.26 -16.51
C LEU A 401 38.13 3.72 -16.24
N CYS A 402 39.03 4.69 -16.42
CA CYS A 402 38.67 6.11 -16.32
C CYS A 402 37.59 6.52 -17.33
N ASP A 403 37.66 6.04 -18.57
CA ASP A 403 36.61 6.30 -19.58
C ASP A 403 35.26 5.71 -19.15
N PHE A 404 35.26 4.51 -18.58
CA PHE A 404 34.05 3.87 -18.10
C PHE A 404 33.47 4.58 -16.88
N ILE A 405 34.31 5.02 -15.93
CA ILE A 405 33.90 5.82 -14.77
C ILE A 405 33.30 7.16 -15.22
N LYS A 406 33.92 7.85 -16.18
CA LYS A 406 33.32 9.04 -16.80
C LYS A 406 31.96 8.71 -17.41
N GLY A 407 31.82 7.54 -18.03
CA GLY A 407 30.56 7.03 -18.56
C GLY A 407 29.50 6.79 -17.46
N ILE A 408 29.89 6.23 -16.31
CA ILE A 408 29.02 6.05 -15.14
C ILE A 408 28.51 7.41 -14.68
N LEU A 409 29.40 8.36 -14.42
CA LEU A 409 29.04 9.70 -13.95
C LEU A 409 28.12 10.40 -14.95
N PHE A 410 28.45 10.30 -16.24
CA PHE A 410 27.66 10.86 -17.32
C PHE A 410 26.25 10.26 -17.38
N HIS A 411 26.13 8.95 -17.24
CA HIS A 411 24.83 8.27 -17.24
C HIS A 411 24.03 8.62 -15.97
N ALA A 412 24.68 8.60 -14.80
CA ALA A 412 24.09 8.94 -13.51
C ALA A 412 23.53 10.37 -13.50
N VAL A 413 24.29 11.35 -14.00
CA VAL A 413 23.78 12.74 -14.14
C VAL A 413 22.54 12.78 -15.03
N GLY A 414 22.50 12.01 -16.12
CA GLY A 414 21.31 11.90 -16.96
C GLY A 414 20.09 11.33 -16.22
N ILE A 415 20.27 10.26 -15.44
CA ILE A 415 19.20 9.66 -14.62
C ILE A 415 18.74 10.61 -13.51
N ILE A 416 19.67 11.31 -12.84
CA ILE A 416 19.33 12.33 -11.82
C ILE A 416 18.53 13.47 -12.46
N LEU A 417 18.97 13.98 -13.61
CA LEU A 417 18.24 15.04 -14.32
C LEU A 417 16.88 14.56 -14.85
N ALA A 418 16.74 13.28 -15.19
CA ALA A 418 15.46 12.67 -15.55
C ALA A 418 14.45 12.74 -14.40
N VAL A 419 14.89 12.84 -13.14
CA VAL A 419 14.05 13.05 -11.95
C VAL A 419 13.90 14.54 -11.62
N VAL A 420 15.02 15.28 -11.59
CA VAL A 420 15.04 16.68 -11.16
C VAL A 420 14.27 17.60 -12.12
N VAL A 421 14.39 17.40 -13.44
CA VAL A 421 13.73 18.29 -14.42
C VAL A 421 12.20 18.24 -14.31
N PRO A 422 11.53 17.07 -14.27
CA PRO A 422 10.11 16.99 -13.96
C PRO A 422 9.71 17.68 -12.65
N VAL A 423 10.49 17.52 -11.59
CA VAL A 423 10.23 18.16 -10.28
C VAL A 423 10.29 19.68 -10.38
N VAL A 424 11.29 20.22 -11.09
CA VAL A 424 11.36 21.67 -11.34
C VAL A 424 10.13 22.14 -12.12
N PHE A 425 9.73 21.40 -13.17
CA PHE A 425 8.55 21.73 -13.96
C PHE A 425 7.25 21.63 -13.15
N SER A 426 7.14 20.67 -12.20
CA SER A 426 5.98 20.56 -11.33
C SER A 426 5.88 21.75 -10.36
N ILE A 427 7.00 22.16 -9.75
CA ILE A 427 7.05 23.36 -8.89
C ILE A 427 6.69 24.62 -9.69
N LEU A 428 7.30 24.81 -10.87
CA LEU A 428 7.01 25.97 -11.73
C LEU A 428 5.52 26.01 -12.11
N ARG A 429 4.93 24.89 -12.53
CA ARG A 429 3.50 24.80 -12.85
C ARG A 429 2.63 25.28 -11.69
N LEU A 430 2.94 24.85 -10.47
CA LEU A 430 2.19 25.20 -9.27
C LEU A 430 2.31 26.68 -8.90
N LEU A 431 3.49 27.29 -9.10
CA LEU A 431 3.69 28.72 -8.91
C LEU A 431 2.85 29.59 -9.86
N PHE A 432 2.55 29.10 -11.08
CA PHE A 432 1.73 29.83 -12.06
C PHE A 432 0.22 29.50 -11.98
N SER A 433 -0.14 28.24 -11.75
CA SER A 433 -1.55 27.79 -11.81
C SER A 433 -2.26 27.80 -10.47
N SER A 434 -1.54 27.66 -9.35
CA SER A 434 -2.09 27.45 -8.00
C SER A 434 -3.09 26.28 -7.90
N GLN A 435 -3.01 25.32 -8.84
CA GLN A 435 -3.88 24.14 -8.89
C GLN A 435 -3.06 22.87 -8.69
N THR A 436 -3.15 22.28 -7.51
CA THR A 436 -2.44 21.04 -7.16
C THR A 436 -3.26 19.80 -7.52
N MET A 437 -2.57 18.70 -7.82
CA MET A 437 -3.19 17.38 -8.05
C MET A 437 -4.13 17.28 -9.27
N ASN A 438 -4.05 18.12 -10.30
CA ASN A 438 -4.94 18.05 -11.47
C ASN A 438 -4.88 16.71 -12.25
N TRP A 439 -3.83 15.91 -12.03
CA TRP A 439 -3.67 14.57 -12.56
C TRP A 439 -4.36 13.49 -11.72
N PHE A 440 -4.90 13.80 -10.54
CA PHE A 440 -5.39 12.81 -9.59
C PHE A 440 -6.58 12.01 -10.14
N ALA A 441 -7.61 12.68 -10.66
CA ALA A 441 -8.70 12.00 -11.38
C ALA A 441 -8.34 11.56 -12.81
N HIS A 442 -7.19 12.01 -13.32
CA HIS A 442 -6.78 11.82 -14.71
C HIS A 442 -5.29 11.43 -14.80
N PRO A 443 -4.90 10.20 -14.40
CA PRO A 443 -3.50 9.79 -14.27
C PRO A 443 -2.67 9.99 -15.54
N HIS A 444 -3.29 9.86 -16.72
CA HIS A 444 -2.66 10.11 -18.02
C HIS A 444 -2.07 11.52 -18.15
N LEU A 445 -2.62 12.53 -17.45
CA LEU A 445 -2.06 13.88 -17.42
C LEU A 445 -0.70 13.92 -16.74
N ALA A 446 -0.48 13.14 -15.67
CA ALA A 446 0.82 13.07 -15.00
C ALA A 446 1.90 12.55 -15.97
N PHE A 447 1.61 11.45 -16.67
CA PHE A 447 2.51 10.90 -17.69
C PHE A 447 2.76 11.90 -18.82
N MET A 448 1.71 12.55 -19.33
CA MET A 448 1.83 13.56 -20.39
C MET A 448 2.70 14.76 -19.98
N MET A 449 2.58 15.23 -18.73
CA MET A 449 3.37 16.34 -18.21
C MET A 449 4.83 15.96 -17.99
N PHE A 450 5.07 14.83 -17.32
CA PHE A 450 6.38 14.58 -16.71
C PHE A 450 7.30 13.69 -17.55
N ILE A 451 6.78 12.83 -18.44
CA ILE A 451 7.64 12.02 -19.34
C ILE A 451 8.46 12.92 -20.28
N PRO A 452 7.89 13.90 -21.01
CA PRO A 452 8.69 14.76 -21.88
C PRO A 452 9.74 15.57 -21.11
N CYS A 453 9.41 16.06 -19.91
CA CYS A 453 10.37 16.75 -19.02
C CYS A 453 11.54 15.83 -18.62
N SER A 454 11.22 14.57 -18.29
CA SER A 454 12.21 13.57 -17.90
C SER A 454 13.13 13.21 -19.07
N LEU A 455 12.58 13.07 -20.27
CA LEU A 455 13.34 12.87 -21.51
C LEU A 455 14.26 14.05 -21.83
N VAL A 456 13.86 15.29 -21.54
CA VAL A 456 14.77 16.44 -21.64
C VAL A 456 15.93 16.27 -20.64
N GLY A 457 15.62 15.93 -19.39
CA GLY A 457 16.60 15.67 -18.34
C GLY A 457 17.67 14.66 -18.75
N ILE A 458 17.26 13.49 -19.26
CA ILE A 458 18.20 12.42 -19.64
C ILE A 458 19.05 12.78 -20.88
N LEU A 459 18.56 13.68 -21.75
CA LEU A 459 19.25 14.10 -22.97
C LEU A 459 20.20 15.30 -22.76
N ILE A 460 20.02 16.12 -21.72
CA ILE A 460 20.87 17.30 -21.45
C ILE A 460 22.37 16.97 -21.40
N PRO A 461 22.86 15.97 -20.64
CA PRO A 461 24.29 15.67 -20.62
C PRO A 461 24.81 15.30 -22.02
N ARG A 462 23.96 14.63 -22.83
CA ARG A 462 24.29 14.16 -24.19
C ARG A 462 24.37 15.29 -25.21
N THR A 463 23.68 16.41 -24.99
CA THR A 463 23.82 17.59 -25.85
C THR A 463 25.01 18.45 -25.48
N ILE A 464 25.31 18.61 -24.18
CA ILE A 464 26.43 19.43 -23.70
C ILE A 464 27.75 18.72 -24.00
N TRP A 465 27.81 17.40 -23.83
CA TRP A 465 29.03 16.62 -23.94
C TRP A 465 29.16 15.87 -25.28
N ARG A 466 28.91 16.57 -26.41
CA ARG A 466 29.03 15.98 -27.77
C ARG A 466 30.40 15.34 -28.02
N CYS A 467 31.46 15.93 -27.47
CA CYS A 467 32.81 15.39 -27.47
C CYS A 467 33.11 14.68 -26.15
N PHE A 468 32.75 13.39 -26.05
CA PHE A 468 33.09 12.58 -24.87
C PHE A 468 34.62 12.59 -24.65
N PRO A 469 35.13 12.96 -23.46
CA PRO A 469 36.54 13.26 -23.26
C PRO A 469 37.25 11.95 -22.93
N LEU A 470 37.79 11.30 -23.95
CA LEU A 470 38.47 10.02 -23.82
C LEU A 470 39.87 10.20 -23.21
N SER A 471 40.20 9.36 -22.24
CA SER A 471 41.54 9.19 -21.66
C SER A 471 42.42 8.28 -22.53
N ARG A 472 41.82 7.42 -23.36
CA ARG A 472 42.54 6.59 -24.34
C ARG A 472 42.95 7.43 -25.55
N ASP A 473 44.20 7.31 -25.96
CA ASP A 473 44.76 8.02 -27.11
C ASP A 473 44.25 7.43 -28.44
N VAL A 474 43.84 8.28 -29.38
CA VAL A 474 43.19 7.90 -30.65
C VAL A 474 44.21 7.48 -31.72
N SER A 475 45.50 7.44 -31.37
CA SER A 475 46.63 7.17 -32.27
C SER A 475 46.70 5.74 -32.83
N ASN A 476 45.77 4.85 -32.45
CA ASN A 476 45.70 3.47 -32.93
C ASN A 476 44.84 3.35 -34.21
N PRO A 477 45.35 2.82 -35.34
CA PRO A 477 44.59 2.75 -36.60
C PRO A 477 43.36 1.80 -36.59
N LYS A 478 43.13 1.05 -35.50
CA LYS A 478 42.06 0.03 -35.41
C LYS A 478 40.73 0.50 -34.79
N ALA A 479 40.67 1.62 -34.06
CA ALA A 479 39.44 2.07 -33.37
C ALA A 479 39.16 3.56 -33.60
N SER A 480 37.99 3.89 -34.15
CA SER A 480 37.58 5.29 -34.32
C SER A 480 37.21 5.94 -32.98
N LYS A 481 37.37 7.27 -32.88
CA LYS A 481 36.96 8.06 -31.71
C LYS A 481 35.50 7.80 -31.30
N GLU A 482 34.63 7.59 -32.30
CA GLU A 482 33.22 7.23 -32.12
C GLU A 482 33.06 5.86 -31.45
N ALA A 483 33.84 4.86 -31.87
CA ALA A 483 33.80 3.53 -31.27
C ALA A 483 34.18 3.55 -29.78
N LEU A 484 35.27 4.26 -29.45
CA LEU A 484 35.73 4.42 -28.07
C LEU A 484 34.71 5.18 -27.20
N SER A 485 34.00 6.14 -27.78
CA SER A 485 32.95 6.89 -27.09
C SER A 485 31.70 6.05 -26.83
N ASP A 486 31.27 5.22 -27.77
CA ASP A 486 30.14 4.31 -27.59
C ASP A 486 30.45 3.25 -26.53
N GLU A 487 31.69 2.72 -26.53
CA GLU A 487 32.17 1.81 -25.50
C GLU A 487 32.08 2.45 -24.11
N ALA A 488 32.60 3.68 -23.95
CA ALA A 488 32.59 4.37 -22.67
C ALA A 488 31.16 4.66 -22.17
N ARG A 489 30.25 5.06 -23.07
CA ARG A 489 28.83 5.31 -22.73
C ARG A 489 28.11 4.03 -22.36
N PHE A 490 28.31 2.95 -23.11
CA PHE A 490 27.68 1.66 -22.87
C PHE A 490 28.15 1.06 -21.55
N TRP A 491 29.47 0.87 -21.39
CA TRP A 491 30.04 0.29 -20.18
C TRP A 491 29.84 1.19 -18.96
N GLY A 492 29.78 2.51 -19.17
CA GLY A 492 29.39 3.46 -18.13
C GLY A 492 27.97 3.25 -17.63
N ALA A 493 26.98 3.16 -18.53
CA ALA A 493 25.59 2.87 -18.16
C ALA A 493 25.45 1.47 -17.54
N PHE A 494 26.10 0.46 -18.11
CA PHE A 494 26.12 -0.89 -17.57
C PHE A 494 26.74 -0.91 -16.15
N GLY A 495 27.85 -0.20 -15.94
CA GLY A 495 28.49 -0.05 -14.64
C GLY A 495 27.60 0.65 -13.61
N PHE A 496 26.83 1.67 -14.02
CA PHE A 496 25.84 2.31 -13.15
C PHE A 496 24.79 1.32 -12.65
N TYR A 497 24.17 0.56 -13.56
CA TYR A 497 23.19 -0.46 -13.17
C TYR A 497 23.81 -1.61 -12.37
N ALA A 498 25.04 -2.01 -12.67
CA ALA A 498 25.79 -3.01 -11.92
C ALA A 498 26.04 -2.58 -10.47
N ILE A 499 26.45 -1.32 -10.26
CA ILE A 499 26.65 -0.74 -8.93
C ILE A 499 25.31 -0.65 -8.18
N LEU A 500 24.23 -0.20 -8.83
CA LEU A 500 22.92 -0.18 -8.19
C LEU A 500 22.45 -1.58 -7.79
N THR A 501 22.57 -2.56 -8.69
CA THR A 501 22.24 -3.97 -8.42
C THR A 501 22.97 -4.47 -7.18
N LEU A 502 24.29 -4.22 -7.10
CA LEU A 502 25.10 -4.59 -5.95
C LEU A 502 24.71 -3.82 -4.68
N ALA A 503 24.37 -2.53 -4.80
CA ALA A 503 23.96 -1.71 -3.66
C ALA A 503 22.66 -2.23 -3.03
N TYR A 504 21.66 -2.62 -3.83
CA TYR A 504 20.45 -3.28 -3.34
C TYR A 504 20.78 -4.59 -2.60
N LEU A 505 21.62 -5.43 -3.19
CA LEU A 505 22.06 -6.68 -2.56
C LEU A 505 22.76 -6.43 -1.20
N VAL A 506 23.69 -5.48 -1.13
CA VAL A 506 24.42 -5.14 0.10
C VAL A 506 23.51 -4.51 1.15
N ALA A 507 22.51 -3.73 0.73
CA ALA A 507 21.52 -3.14 1.62
C ALA A 507 20.51 -4.14 2.20
N GLY A 508 20.58 -5.42 1.82
CA GLY A 508 19.61 -6.44 2.26
C GLY A 508 18.30 -6.45 1.45
N LEU A 509 18.15 -5.54 0.50
CA LEU A 509 16.94 -5.38 -0.31
C LEU A 509 16.88 -6.42 -1.44
N SER A 510 15.67 -6.73 -1.90
CA SER A 510 15.41 -7.68 -2.98
C SER A 510 15.05 -7.01 -4.31
N GLY A 511 14.73 -5.72 -4.32
CA GLY A 511 14.39 -4.93 -5.53
C GLY A 511 15.50 -4.77 -6.59
N GLY A 512 16.74 -5.21 -6.30
CA GLY A 512 17.87 -5.16 -7.24
C GLY A 512 17.68 -5.98 -8.51
N PHE A 513 16.66 -6.83 -8.60
CA PHE A 513 16.37 -7.61 -9.80
C PHE A 513 16.03 -6.74 -11.03
N VAL A 514 15.44 -5.55 -10.83
CA VAL A 514 15.08 -4.64 -11.94
C VAL A 514 16.34 -4.17 -12.67
N THR A 515 17.34 -3.69 -11.92
CA THR A 515 18.62 -3.22 -12.46
C THR A 515 19.50 -4.39 -12.93
N PHE A 516 19.41 -5.55 -12.28
CA PHE A 516 20.03 -6.78 -12.76
C PHE A 516 19.50 -7.19 -14.14
N PHE A 517 18.17 -7.17 -14.33
CA PHE A 517 17.55 -7.56 -15.60
C PHE A 517 17.92 -6.60 -16.74
N ALA A 518 18.09 -5.31 -16.42
CA ALA A 518 18.66 -4.33 -17.34
C ALA A 518 20.08 -4.71 -17.76
N CYS A 519 20.99 -4.97 -16.80
CA CYS A 519 22.34 -5.44 -17.10
C CYS A 519 22.36 -6.72 -17.96
N ALA A 520 21.56 -7.72 -17.59
CA ALA A 520 21.47 -8.98 -18.30
C ALA A 520 21.03 -8.81 -19.77
N SER A 521 20.14 -7.84 -20.05
CA SER A 521 19.66 -7.52 -21.40
C SER A 521 20.62 -6.61 -22.18
N MET A 522 21.37 -5.76 -21.49
CA MET A 522 22.33 -4.84 -22.11
C MET A 522 23.51 -5.55 -22.77
N LEU A 523 23.98 -6.68 -22.22
CA LEU A 523 25.08 -7.46 -22.81
C LEU A 523 24.76 -8.03 -24.21
N PRO A 524 23.67 -8.80 -24.42
CA PRO A 524 23.31 -9.27 -25.75
C PRO A 524 22.96 -8.11 -26.69
N ALA A 525 22.37 -7.02 -26.18
CA ALA A 525 22.15 -5.80 -26.95
C ALA A 525 23.47 -5.22 -27.51
N TRP A 526 24.50 -5.11 -26.67
CA TRP A 526 25.82 -4.63 -27.08
C TRP A 526 26.52 -5.55 -28.09
N VAL A 527 26.43 -6.86 -27.88
CA VAL A 527 26.99 -7.84 -28.83
C VAL A 527 26.27 -7.73 -30.19
N SER A 528 24.94 -7.68 -30.18
CA SER A 528 24.11 -7.51 -31.38
C SER A 528 24.44 -6.21 -32.12
N PHE A 529 24.60 -5.10 -31.39
CA PHE A 529 25.06 -3.83 -31.93
C PHE A 529 26.43 -3.98 -32.60
N CYS A 530 27.44 -4.48 -31.88
CA CYS A 530 28.79 -4.65 -32.40
C CYS A 530 28.86 -5.53 -33.66
N LEU A 531 28.04 -6.59 -33.73
CA LEU A 531 27.94 -7.44 -34.92
C LEU A 531 27.29 -6.68 -36.08
N SER A 532 26.17 -6.00 -35.84
CA SER A 532 25.45 -5.24 -36.87
C SER A 532 26.30 -4.11 -37.47
N VAL A 533 27.16 -3.48 -36.67
CA VAL A 533 28.06 -2.40 -37.10
C VAL A 533 29.02 -2.87 -38.20
N LYS A 534 29.40 -4.16 -38.21
CA LYS A 534 30.26 -4.74 -39.27
C LYS A 534 29.55 -4.79 -40.63
N PHE A 535 28.22 -4.85 -40.65
CA PHE A 535 27.43 -4.97 -41.88
C PHE A 535 26.80 -3.64 -42.33
N PHE A 536 26.28 -2.85 -41.39
CA PHE A 536 25.49 -1.66 -41.70
C PHE A 536 26.20 -0.35 -41.35
N GLY A 537 27.36 -0.41 -40.68
CA GLY A 537 28.09 0.76 -40.22
C GLY A 537 27.59 1.32 -38.88
N ARG A 538 28.48 2.05 -38.18
CA ARG A 538 28.21 2.57 -36.82
C ARG A 538 27.14 3.66 -36.77
N GLN A 539 27.10 4.51 -37.80
CA GLN A 539 26.16 5.63 -37.94
C GLN A 539 24.86 5.21 -38.66
N SER A 540 24.44 3.96 -38.51
CA SER A 540 23.25 3.42 -39.15
C SER A 540 22.12 3.20 -38.16
N LEU A 541 20.93 3.73 -38.47
CA LEU A 541 19.72 3.44 -37.70
C LEU A 541 19.44 1.93 -37.62
N ARG A 542 19.83 1.14 -38.63
CA ARG A 542 19.70 -0.33 -38.61
C ARG A 542 20.50 -0.92 -37.47
N SER A 543 21.77 -0.53 -37.31
CA SER A 543 22.59 -0.97 -36.18
C SER A 543 22.01 -0.58 -34.84
N THR A 544 21.45 0.63 -34.72
CA THR A 544 20.71 1.05 -33.52
C THR A 544 19.49 0.15 -33.23
N MET A 545 18.75 -0.30 -34.24
CA MET A 545 17.64 -1.25 -34.04
C MET A 545 18.12 -2.61 -33.50
N PHE A 546 19.27 -3.11 -33.99
CA PHE A 546 19.88 -4.33 -33.46
C PHE A 546 20.31 -4.22 -31.99
N TYR A 547 20.57 -3.01 -31.49
CA TYR A 547 20.78 -2.74 -30.07
C TYR A 547 19.47 -2.76 -29.27
N ILE A 548 18.41 -2.15 -29.80
CA ILE A 548 17.12 -2.04 -29.10
C ILE A 548 16.43 -3.41 -28.97
N LEU A 549 16.49 -4.25 -30.00
CA LEU A 549 15.71 -5.49 -30.05
C LEU A 549 15.93 -6.42 -28.83
N PRO A 550 17.17 -6.70 -28.38
CA PRO A 550 17.39 -7.51 -27.17
C PRO A 550 17.00 -6.81 -25.86
N LEU A 551 16.82 -5.49 -25.86
CA LEU A 551 16.36 -4.73 -24.69
C LEU A 551 14.84 -4.76 -24.50
N VAL A 552 14.08 -5.08 -25.56
CA VAL A 552 12.60 -5.05 -25.56
C VAL A 552 12.00 -5.80 -24.36
N PRO A 553 12.42 -7.03 -23.99
CA PRO A 553 11.83 -7.73 -22.86
C PRO A 553 12.04 -7.02 -21.51
N CYS A 554 13.24 -6.48 -21.26
CA CYS A 554 13.52 -5.75 -20.02
C CYS A 554 12.82 -4.40 -19.98
N VAL A 555 12.78 -3.69 -21.11
CA VAL A 555 12.07 -2.41 -21.21
C VAL A 555 10.56 -2.60 -21.05
N ALA A 556 9.97 -3.64 -21.65
CA ALA A 556 8.56 -3.98 -21.46
C ALA A 556 8.25 -4.27 -19.99
N TYR A 557 9.14 -4.99 -19.31
CA TYR A 557 9.00 -5.24 -17.87
C TYR A 557 9.12 -3.95 -17.05
N ALA A 558 10.07 -3.07 -17.35
CA ALA A 558 10.22 -1.79 -16.68
C ALA A 558 8.98 -0.89 -16.87
N VAL A 559 8.34 -0.93 -18.05
CA VAL A 559 7.07 -0.23 -18.31
C VAL A 559 5.93 -0.84 -17.49
N TYR A 560 5.88 -2.17 -17.37
CA TYR A 560 4.88 -2.85 -16.54
C TYR A 560 5.04 -2.54 -15.05
N PHE A 561 6.21 -2.83 -14.49
CA PHE A 561 6.51 -2.60 -13.07
C PHE A 561 6.43 -1.11 -12.72
N GLY A 562 7.05 -0.25 -13.53
CA GLY A 562 7.03 1.19 -13.32
C GLY A 562 5.65 1.82 -13.54
N GLY A 563 4.87 1.31 -14.50
CA GLY A 563 3.49 1.73 -14.74
C GLY A 563 2.56 1.36 -13.59
N PHE A 564 2.67 0.13 -13.08
CA PHE A 564 1.98 -0.32 -11.86
C PHE A 564 2.32 0.57 -10.67
N LEU A 565 3.62 0.78 -10.40
CA LEU A 565 4.08 1.62 -9.28
C LEU A 565 3.59 3.07 -9.41
N ALA A 566 3.65 3.65 -10.60
CA ALA A 566 3.15 5.00 -10.86
C ALA A 566 1.64 5.11 -10.64
N GLN A 567 0.85 4.14 -11.12
CA GLN A 567 -0.60 4.12 -10.92
C GLN A 567 -0.95 3.96 -9.44
N PHE A 568 -0.33 2.99 -8.74
CA PHE A 568 -0.50 2.78 -7.31
C PHE A 568 -0.22 4.05 -6.51
N MET A 569 0.90 4.72 -6.78
CA MET A 569 1.26 5.96 -6.09
C MET A 569 0.29 7.10 -6.36
N ILE A 570 -0.13 7.30 -7.62
CA ILE A 570 -1.12 8.34 -7.98
C ILE A 570 -2.42 8.15 -7.18
N GLU A 571 -2.90 6.91 -7.05
CA GLU A 571 -4.11 6.59 -6.28
C GLU A 571 -3.93 6.87 -4.78
N LYS A 572 -2.79 6.49 -4.20
CA LYS A 572 -2.50 6.69 -2.78
C LYS A 572 -2.23 8.15 -2.40
N MET A 573 -1.99 9.06 -3.36
CA MET A 573 -1.82 10.49 -3.07
C MET A 573 -3.08 11.14 -2.45
N GLY A 574 -4.26 10.52 -2.60
CA GLY A 574 -5.49 10.95 -1.90
C GLY A 574 -5.53 10.63 -0.40
N MET A 575 -4.56 9.85 0.11
CA MET A 575 -4.51 9.34 1.48
C MET A 575 -3.16 9.57 2.17
N MET A 576 -2.26 10.32 1.54
CA MET A 576 -0.92 10.58 2.09
C MET A 576 -0.95 11.45 3.36
N GLY A 577 -2.10 12.03 3.69
CA GLY A 577 -2.25 13.04 4.73
C GLY A 577 -2.15 14.45 4.16
N SER A 578 -2.60 15.42 4.96
CA SER A 578 -2.45 16.83 4.66
C SER A 578 -1.23 17.40 5.39
N LEU A 579 -0.30 17.99 4.63
CA LEU A 579 0.84 18.71 5.19
C LEU A 579 0.50 20.21 5.31
N PRO A 580 1.06 20.91 6.31
CA PRO A 580 0.82 22.34 6.47
C PRO A 580 1.32 23.15 5.25
N PRO A 581 0.65 24.27 4.89
CA PRO A 581 1.13 25.21 3.90
C PRO A 581 2.52 25.77 4.25
N PRO A 582 3.37 26.09 3.24
CA PRO A 582 3.13 25.89 1.82
C PRO A 582 3.38 24.43 1.36
N TYR A 583 3.93 23.57 2.20
CA TYR A 583 4.43 22.24 1.81
C TYR A 583 3.36 21.35 1.17
N GLY A 584 2.17 21.25 1.78
CA GLY A 584 1.08 20.43 1.26
C GLY A 584 0.69 20.76 -0.18
N HIS A 585 0.84 22.02 -0.60
CA HIS A 585 0.54 22.42 -1.97
C HIS A 585 1.47 21.75 -3.01
N PHE A 586 2.74 21.53 -2.68
CA PHE A 586 3.76 21.08 -3.64
C PHE A 586 4.06 19.59 -3.57
N VAL A 587 3.97 18.98 -2.39
CA VAL A 587 4.53 17.65 -2.13
C VAL A 587 3.96 16.55 -3.03
N PRO A 588 2.62 16.41 -3.26
CA PRO A 588 2.11 15.35 -4.14
C PRO A 588 2.61 15.45 -5.57
N ASP A 589 2.61 16.66 -6.13
CA ASP A 589 3.09 16.93 -7.49
C ASP A 589 4.60 16.69 -7.62
N ILE A 590 5.39 17.00 -6.58
CA ILE A 590 6.82 16.68 -6.53
C ILE A 590 7.03 15.17 -6.50
N ILE A 591 6.30 14.44 -5.65
CA ILE A 591 6.42 12.98 -5.51
C ILE A 591 6.06 12.30 -6.84
N VAL A 592 4.92 12.65 -7.44
CA VAL A 592 4.49 12.05 -8.71
C VAL A 592 5.43 12.41 -9.86
N ALA A 593 5.91 13.65 -9.93
CA ALA A 593 6.90 14.05 -10.94
C ALA A 593 8.23 13.30 -10.79
N ALA A 594 8.72 13.17 -9.55
CA ALA A 594 9.95 12.45 -9.25
C ALA A 594 9.81 10.97 -9.60
N LEU A 595 8.69 10.34 -9.23
CA LEU A 595 8.39 8.95 -9.52
C LEU A 595 8.34 8.67 -11.03
N ILE A 596 7.60 9.49 -11.79
CA ILE A 596 7.57 9.35 -13.25
C ILE A 596 8.95 9.57 -13.85
N GLY A 597 9.76 10.47 -13.28
CA GLY A 597 11.16 10.65 -13.65
C GLY A 597 12.01 9.39 -13.43
N VAL A 598 11.87 8.73 -12.27
CA VAL A 598 12.56 7.47 -11.95
C VAL A 598 12.13 6.36 -12.92
N VAL A 599 10.82 6.18 -13.11
CA VAL A 599 10.26 5.18 -14.03
C VAL A 599 10.72 5.43 -15.47
N THR A 600 10.71 6.68 -15.93
CA THR A 600 11.23 7.05 -17.25
C THR A 600 12.72 6.74 -17.37
N GLY A 601 13.50 6.98 -16.30
CA GLY A 601 14.91 6.60 -16.21
C GLY A 601 15.14 5.09 -16.31
N TRP A 602 14.33 4.27 -15.65
CA TRP A 602 14.38 2.81 -15.77
C TRP A 602 14.01 2.33 -17.18
N CYS A 603 12.95 2.90 -17.75
CA CYS A 603 12.46 2.51 -19.07
C CYS A 603 13.43 2.89 -20.19
N THR A 604 13.98 4.09 -20.15
CA THR A 604 14.74 4.67 -21.28
C THR A 604 16.26 4.63 -21.07
N GLY A 605 16.73 4.59 -19.82
CA GLY A 605 18.14 4.61 -19.49
C GLY A 605 18.95 3.51 -20.19
N PRO A 606 18.55 2.23 -20.19
CA PRO A 606 19.28 1.17 -20.88
C PRO A 606 19.36 1.37 -22.41
N VAL A 607 18.43 2.12 -22.99
CA VAL A 607 18.37 2.42 -24.44
C VAL A 607 19.30 3.60 -24.81
N MET A 608 19.52 4.52 -23.88
CA MET A 608 20.23 5.79 -24.12
C MET A 608 21.72 5.72 -24.48
N PRO A 609 22.52 4.69 -24.17
CA PRO A 609 23.94 4.66 -24.54
C PRO A 609 24.18 4.77 -26.04
N ILE A 610 23.33 4.11 -26.85
CA ILE A 610 23.41 4.13 -28.31
C ILE A 610 22.41 5.13 -28.91
N CYS A 611 21.15 5.11 -28.47
CA CYS A 611 20.11 5.96 -29.05
C CYS A 611 20.32 7.45 -28.76
N GLY A 612 21.02 7.78 -27.68
CA GLY A 612 21.30 9.15 -27.27
C GLY A 612 22.03 9.97 -28.35
N HIS A 613 22.84 9.34 -29.19
CA HIS A 613 23.52 10.04 -30.31
C HIS A 613 22.52 10.65 -31.30
N TRP A 614 21.44 9.92 -31.61
CA TRP A 614 20.38 10.38 -32.52
C TRP A 614 19.42 11.35 -31.84
N LEU A 615 19.16 11.16 -30.55
CA LEU A 615 18.13 11.91 -29.82
C LEU A 615 18.63 13.22 -29.20
N ALA A 616 19.93 13.35 -28.92
CA ALA A 616 20.53 14.54 -28.32
C ALA A 616 20.71 15.70 -29.33
N ARG A 617 19.61 16.11 -29.96
CA ARG A 617 19.54 17.18 -30.96
C ARG A 617 18.74 18.35 -30.40
N SER A 618 19.20 19.58 -30.67
CA SER A 618 18.53 20.79 -30.16
C SER A 618 17.08 20.89 -30.63
N SER A 619 16.80 20.44 -31.86
CA SER A 619 15.45 20.33 -32.44
C SER A 619 14.53 19.42 -31.63
N ILE A 620 15.00 18.24 -31.22
CA ILE A 620 14.28 17.28 -30.38
C ILE A 620 14.07 17.82 -28.97
N LEU A 621 15.10 18.41 -28.35
CA LEU A 621 14.96 19.01 -27.02
C LEU A 621 13.94 20.16 -27.03
N GLN A 622 13.97 21.03 -28.05
CA GLN A 622 12.97 22.10 -28.22
C GLN A 622 11.56 21.53 -28.40
N PHE A 623 11.40 20.48 -29.22
CA PHE A 623 10.11 19.81 -29.37
C PHE A 623 9.58 19.26 -28.04
N LEU A 624 10.42 18.55 -27.27
CA LEU A 624 10.03 18.02 -25.96
C LEU A 624 9.72 19.13 -24.95
N LEU A 625 10.49 20.22 -24.92
CA LEU A 625 10.23 21.37 -24.05
C LEU A 625 8.91 22.07 -24.39
N HIS A 626 8.61 22.27 -25.68
CA HIS A 626 7.31 22.81 -26.10
C HIS A 626 6.17 21.88 -25.71
N LEU A 627 6.34 20.57 -25.89
CA LEU A 627 5.37 19.57 -25.48
C LEU A 627 5.15 19.60 -23.95
N SER A 628 6.22 19.73 -23.16
CA SER A 628 6.14 19.91 -21.71
C SER A 628 5.33 21.15 -21.32
N VAL A 629 5.67 22.32 -21.87
CA VAL A 629 4.94 23.57 -21.56
C VAL A 629 3.48 23.46 -21.96
N PHE A 630 3.19 22.90 -23.14
CA PHE A 630 1.82 22.66 -23.59
C PHE A 630 1.06 21.70 -22.66
N ALA A 631 1.67 20.58 -22.26
CA ALA A 631 1.06 19.61 -21.36
C ALA A 631 0.77 20.20 -19.97
N LEU A 632 1.68 21.02 -19.43
CA LEU A 632 1.45 21.72 -18.16
C LEU A 632 0.32 22.76 -18.25
N ALA A 633 0.22 23.47 -19.38
CA ALA A 633 -0.85 24.44 -19.61
C ALA A 633 -2.21 23.75 -19.83
N LEU A 634 -2.22 22.60 -20.50
CA LEU A 634 -3.43 21.82 -20.71
C LEU A 634 -3.93 21.20 -19.40
N SER A 635 -3.03 20.62 -18.59
CA SER A 635 -3.40 19.99 -17.32
C SER A 635 -3.96 20.98 -16.30
N SER A 636 -3.57 22.27 -16.36
CA SER A 636 -4.11 23.32 -15.48
C SER A 636 -5.57 23.68 -15.74
N GLN A 637 -6.22 23.06 -16.73
CA GLN A 637 -7.65 23.23 -17.02
C GLN A 637 -8.53 22.13 -16.41
N PHE A 638 -7.93 21.07 -15.86
CA PHE A 638 -8.66 19.93 -15.33
C PHE A 638 -8.91 20.07 -13.84
N PHE A 639 -10.14 19.79 -13.43
CA PHE A 639 -10.50 19.69 -12.02
C PHE A 639 -9.92 18.38 -11.42
N PRO A 640 -9.28 18.42 -10.24
CA PRO A 640 -8.54 17.27 -9.71
C PRO A 640 -9.39 16.07 -9.26
N TYR A 641 -10.69 16.23 -9.05
CA TYR A 641 -11.54 15.20 -8.42
C TYR A 641 -12.75 14.79 -9.25
N THR A 642 -13.19 13.55 -9.08
CA THR A 642 -14.45 13.01 -9.65
C THR A 642 -15.04 11.98 -8.67
N MET A 643 -16.23 11.45 -8.95
CA MET A 643 -16.76 10.29 -8.18
C MET A 643 -15.86 9.05 -8.22
N SER A 644 -14.99 8.92 -9.24
CA SER A 644 -14.07 7.78 -9.36
C SER A 644 -12.68 8.07 -8.80
N ALA A 645 -12.47 9.28 -8.30
CA ALA A 645 -11.26 9.75 -7.61
C ALA A 645 -11.67 10.87 -6.65
N PRO A 646 -12.37 10.53 -5.55
CA PRO A 646 -13.02 11.52 -4.70
C PRO A 646 -12.01 12.29 -3.86
N LYS A 647 -12.35 13.56 -3.55
CA LYS A 647 -11.72 14.30 -2.47
C LYS A 647 -12.19 13.71 -1.14
N ARG A 648 -11.27 13.49 -0.20
CA ARG A 648 -11.60 12.86 1.08
C ARG A 648 -11.61 13.86 2.22
N ILE A 649 -12.68 13.84 2.99
CA ILE A 649 -12.81 14.66 4.20
C ILE A 649 -13.25 13.80 5.39
N VAL A 650 -12.81 14.20 6.56
CA VAL A 650 -13.29 13.66 7.83
C VAL A 650 -14.10 14.73 8.53
N PHE A 651 -15.34 14.42 8.86
CA PHE A 651 -16.29 15.31 9.54
C PHE A 651 -16.67 14.72 10.90
N GLN A 652 -16.20 15.35 11.97
CA GLN A 652 -16.53 14.98 13.34
C GLN A 652 -17.55 15.96 13.93
N HIS A 653 -18.64 15.45 14.51
CA HIS A 653 -19.50 16.22 15.40
C HIS A 653 -19.04 16.00 16.84
N THR A 654 -18.34 16.99 17.39
CA THR A 654 -17.75 16.92 18.73
C THR A 654 -18.74 17.39 19.78
N PHE A 655 -18.86 16.63 20.87
CA PHE A 655 -19.57 17.00 22.09
C PHE A 655 -18.61 16.90 23.27
N ARG A 656 -18.30 18.05 23.89
CA ARG A 656 -17.56 18.06 25.15
C ARG A 656 -18.55 17.93 26.29
N THR A 657 -18.37 16.93 27.14
CA THR A 657 -19.30 16.62 28.22
C THR A 657 -18.69 16.88 29.59
N ALA A 658 -19.56 17.22 30.55
CA ALA A 658 -19.24 17.27 31.97
C ALA A 658 -20.16 16.28 32.70
N GLY A 659 -19.58 15.19 33.21
CA GLY A 659 -20.38 14.06 33.73
C GLY A 659 -21.21 13.37 32.64
N SER A 660 -22.28 12.69 33.05
CA SER A 660 -23.07 11.82 32.19
C SER A 660 -24.21 12.48 31.41
N SER A 661 -24.54 13.76 31.63
CA SER A 661 -25.73 14.37 31.00
C SER A 661 -25.59 15.83 30.59
N GLN A 662 -24.45 16.47 30.85
CA GLN A 662 -24.24 17.87 30.51
C GLN A 662 -23.31 18.03 29.31
N ILE A 663 -23.73 18.84 28.34
CA ILE A 663 -22.92 19.27 27.19
C ILE A 663 -22.35 20.65 27.49
N VAL A 664 -21.03 20.77 27.45
CA VAL A 664 -20.28 22.00 27.66
C VAL A 664 -20.06 22.75 26.34
N GLU A 665 -19.74 22.00 25.28
CA GLU A 665 -19.45 22.54 23.96
C GLU A 665 -19.93 21.55 22.90
N SER A 666 -20.45 22.05 21.79
CA SER A 666 -20.74 21.25 20.60
C SER A 666 -20.18 21.93 19.35
N THR A 667 -19.43 21.20 18.53
CA THR A 667 -18.80 21.73 17.32
C THR A 667 -18.81 20.77 16.15
N TYR A 668 -18.75 21.34 14.95
CA TYR A 668 -18.43 20.63 13.72
C TYR A 668 -16.95 20.82 13.40
N ASP A 669 -16.21 19.73 13.40
CA ASP A 669 -14.78 19.70 13.14
C ASP A 669 -14.54 19.01 11.79
N PHE A 670 -13.76 19.64 10.92
CA PHE A 670 -13.45 19.13 9.59
C PHE A 670 -11.94 18.99 9.40
N SER A 671 -11.53 17.91 8.72
CA SER A 671 -10.17 17.72 8.25
C SER A 671 -10.13 17.08 6.87
N VAL A 672 -8.96 17.13 6.23
CA VAL A 672 -8.69 16.54 4.91
C VAL A 672 -7.52 15.56 5.00
N THR A 673 -7.61 14.47 4.25
CA THR A 673 -6.55 13.44 4.15
C THR A 673 -5.68 13.58 2.90
N ASP A 674 -5.99 14.56 2.05
CA ASP A 674 -5.24 14.92 0.85
C ASP A 674 -4.74 16.37 0.91
N SER A 675 -3.99 16.78 -0.11
CA SER A 675 -3.29 18.07 -0.13
C SER A 675 -4.13 19.30 -0.45
N ASN A 676 -5.29 19.16 -1.09
CA ASN A 676 -6.16 20.33 -1.30
C ASN A 676 -6.85 20.69 0.01
N SER A 677 -6.71 21.95 0.44
CA SER A 677 -7.17 22.41 1.75
C SER A 677 -8.69 22.48 1.87
N LEU A 678 -9.19 22.68 3.10
CA LEU A 678 -10.60 22.98 3.34
C LEU A 678 -11.07 24.27 2.65
N LEU A 679 -10.19 25.26 2.47
CA LEU A 679 -10.53 26.46 1.69
C LEU A 679 -10.78 26.13 0.22
N PHE A 680 -9.98 25.24 -0.37
CA PHE A 680 -10.24 24.73 -1.72
C PHE A 680 -11.62 24.07 -1.79
N LEU A 681 -11.95 23.24 -0.79
CA LEU A 681 -13.24 22.56 -0.72
C LEU A 681 -14.40 23.55 -0.64
N PHE A 682 -14.37 24.51 0.28
CA PHE A 682 -15.45 25.50 0.45
C PHE A 682 -15.61 26.39 -0.78
N LYS A 683 -14.51 26.77 -1.45
CA LYS A 683 -14.56 27.52 -2.70
C LYS A 683 -15.34 26.77 -3.80
N HIS A 684 -15.26 25.44 -3.83
CA HIS A 684 -15.92 24.59 -4.83
C HIS A 684 -17.18 23.90 -4.29
N SER A 685 -17.61 24.22 -3.07
CA SER A 685 -18.81 23.69 -2.43
C SER A 685 -19.60 24.82 -1.75
N PRO A 686 -20.30 25.67 -2.53
CA PRO A 686 -20.94 26.87 -2.01
C PRO A 686 -22.09 26.58 -1.04
N GLU A 687 -22.75 25.42 -1.17
CA GLU A 687 -23.84 25.03 -0.26
C GLU A 687 -23.32 24.71 1.14
N VAL A 688 -22.22 23.95 1.23
CA VAL A 688 -21.53 23.67 2.50
C VAL A 688 -20.97 24.95 3.10
N ALA A 689 -20.31 25.78 2.28
CA ALA A 689 -19.77 27.06 2.73
C ALA A 689 -20.86 27.96 3.32
N LYS A 690 -22.04 28.02 2.67
CA LYS A 690 -23.19 28.77 3.17
C LYS A 690 -23.73 28.22 4.49
N GLU A 691 -23.90 26.91 4.62
CA GLU A 691 -24.40 26.28 5.86
C GLU A 691 -23.42 26.49 7.04
N LEU A 692 -22.12 26.56 6.77
CA LEU A 692 -21.07 26.84 7.75
C LEU A 692 -20.76 28.34 7.95
N ASN A 693 -21.51 29.24 7.29
CA ASN A 693 -21.25 30.70 7.29
C ASN A 693 -19.82 31.10 6.88
N VAL A 694 -19.21 30.35 5.95
CA VAL A 694 -17.92 30.67 5.33
C VAL A 694 -18.14 31.72 4.24
N THR A 695 -17.71 32.97 4.49
CA THR A 695 -17.82 34.09 3.55
C THR A 695 -16.63 34.18 2.60
N SER A 696 -16.69 35.07 1.61
CA SER A 696 -15.57 35.34 0.69
C SER A 696 -14.32 35.91 1.36
N GLU A 697 -14.45 36.47 2.57
CA GLU A 697 -13.34 37.01 3.37
C GLU A 697 -12.70 35.96 4.29
N PHE A 698 -13.28 34.75 4.36
CA PHE A 698 -12.79 33.69 5.23
C PHE A 698 -11.36 33.27 4.84
N SER A 699 -10.47 33.29 5.82
CA SER A 699 -9.06 32.94 5.66
C SER A 699 -8.60 32.08 6.84
N PHE A 700 -7.52 31.31 6.64
CA PHE A 700 -6.90 30.56 7.73
C PHE A 700 -6.40 31.46 8.88
N GLU A 701 -6.13 32.75 8.63
CA GLU A 701 -5.68 33.69 9.68
C GLU A 701 -6.80 34.08 10.65
N SER A 702 -8.06 34.05 10.20
CA SER A 702 -9.24 34.42 10.98
C SER A 702 -10.06 33.21 11.45
N ALA A 703 -9.68 32.01 11.04
CA ALA A 703 -10.42 30.78 11.29
C ALA A 703 -10.15 30.17 12.68
N SER A 704 -11.17 29.49 13.23
CA SER A 704 -11.00 28.65 14.40
C SER A 704 -10.46 27.28 13.99
N PHE A 705 -9.35 26.87 14.61
CA PHE A 705 -8.72 25.58 14.32
C PHE A 705 -9.10 24.54 15.34
N SER A 706 -9.38 23.34 14.83
CA SER A 706 -9.44 22.13 15.63
C SER A 706 -8.01 21.67 15.90
N LYS A 707 -7.65 21.51 17.18
CA LYS A 707 -6.32 21.07 17.60
C LYS A 707 -6.24 19.55 17.53
N ARG A 708 -5.03 18.99 17.46
CA ARG A 708 -4.84 17.52 17.44
C ARG A 708 -5.58 16.77 18.56
N PRO A 709 -5.61 17.24 19.82
CA PRO A 709 -6.38 16.55 20.87
C PRO A 709 -7.88 16.47 20.59
N ASP A 710 -8.46 17.38 19.78
CA ASP A 710 -9.87 17.31 19.38
C ASP A 710 -10.17 16.07 18.51
N TRP A 711 -9.13 15.48 17.87
CA TRP A 711 -9.22 14.29 17.01
C TRP A 711 -8.72 13.00 17.70
N MET A 712 -8.70 12.98 19.04
CA MET A 712 -8.15 11.84 19.81
C MET A 712 -8.85 10.51 19.52
N ALA A 713 -10.15 10.53 19.17
CA ALA A 713 -10.95 9.34 18.92
C ALA A 713 -10.42 8.43 17.78
N ILE A 714 -9.63 8.99 16.86
CA ILE A 714 -9.06 8.28 15.71
C ILE A 714 -7.52 8.19 15.79
N PHE A 715 -6.91 8.51 16.93
CA PHE A 715 -5.45 8.41 17.12
C PHE A 715 -4.91 7.00 16.80
N PRO A 716 -3.84 6.82 16.01
CA PRO A 716 -2.90 7.83 15.54
C PRO A 716 -3.20 8.42 14.16
N VAL A 717 -4.31 8.05 13.51
CA VAL A 717 -4.67 8.57 12.16
C VAL A 717 -4.80 10.09 12.16
N SER A 718 -5.16 10.69 13.30
CA SER A 718 -5.19 12.16 13.48
C SER A 718 -3.85 12.87 13.21
N PHE A 719 -2.72 12.15 13.15
CA PHE A 719 -1.42 12.72 12.77
C PHE A 719 -1.27 12.95 11.26
N LEU A 720 -2.15 12.36 10.45
CA LEU A 720 -2.23 12.63 9.01
C LEU A 720 -2.97 13.94 8.71
N PHE A 721 -3.50 14.63 9.73
CA PHE A 721 -4.32 15.83 9.58
C PHE A 721 -3.51 17.11 9.80
N SER A 722 -3.83 18.14 9.02
CA SER A 722 -3.34 19.50 9.20
C SER A 722 -4.43 20.53 8.89
N ASN A 723 -4.35 21.69 9.55
CA ASN A 723 -5.28 22.81 9.36
C ASN A 723 -6.76 22.43 9.47
N SER A 724 -7.06 21.51 10.39
CA SER A 724 -8.44 21.14 10.71
C SER A 724 -9.20 22.35 11.23
N LEU A 725 -10.42 22.55 10.75
CA LEU A 725 -11.26 23.71 11.10
C LEU A 725 -12.39 23.31 12.03
N LYS A 726 -12.75 24.23 12.92
CA LYS A 726 -13.78 24.05 13.95
C LYS A 726 -14.88 25.11 13.77
N PHE A 727 -16.14 24.67 13.77
CA PHE A 727 -17.32 25.52 13.64
C PHE A 727 -18.29 25.27 14.79
N PRO A 728 -19.00 26.30 15.29
CA PRO A 728 -19.98 26.12 16.35
C PRO A 728 -21.17 25.27 15.89
N ALA A 729 -21.64 24.35 16.74
CA ALA A 729 -22.82 23.52 16.50
C ALA A 729 -23.79 23.60 17.68
N LYS A 730 -25.07 23.25 17.44
CA LYS A 730 -26.07 23.17 18.52
C LYS A 730 -25.95 21.83 19.25
N GLY A 731 -25.96 21.88 20.58
CA GLY A 731 -25.87 20.69 21.43
C GLY A 731 -27.23 20.03 21.73
N ASP A 732 -28.35 20.76 21.66
CA ASP A 732 -29.64 20.30 22.19
C ASP A 732 -30.20 19.05 21.50
N ASP A 733 -29.81 18.78 20.25
CA ASP A 733 -30.35 17.66 19.49
C ASP A 733 -29.79 16.30 19.94
N ILE A 734 -28.57 16.24 20.48
CA ILE A 734 -28.02 14.97 20.97
C ILE A 734 -28.70 14.54 22.29
N LEU A 735 -29.18 15.49 23.10
CA LEU A 735 -29.97 15.23 24.31
C LEU A 735 -31.33 14.57 24.01
N LYS A 736 -31.83 14.69 22.78
CA LYS A 736 -33.03 13.98 22.32
C LYS A 736 -32.73 12.55 21.88
N GLN A 737 -31.47 12.26 21.56
CA GLN A 737 -31.03 10.96 21.06
C GLN A 737 -30.51 10.06 22.18
N TYR A 738 -29.76 10.64 23.13
CA TYR A 738 -29.13 9.91 24.22
C TYR A 738 -29.44 10.56 25.57
N GLU A 739 -29.76 9.73 26.56
CA GLU A 739 -30.05 10.16 27.93
C GLU A 739 -28.77 10.29 28.76
N PHE A 740 -27.84 9.36 28.56
CA PHE A 740 -26.56 9.30 29.26
C PHE A 740 -25.39 9.25 28.28
N PHE A 741 -24.36 10.05 28.55
CA PHE A 741 -23.10 10.12 27.83
C PHE A 741 -21.99 9.35 28.55
N PRO A 742 -20.88 9.04 27.84
CA PRO A 742 -19.76 8.34 28.43
C PRO A 742 -19.17 9.08 29.61
N GLN A 743 -18.92 8.35 30.70
CA GLN A 743 -18.36 8.89 31.92
C GLN A 743 -17.35 7.93 32.55
N LEU A 744 -16.29 8.49 33.11
CA LEU A 744 -15.32 7.81 33.95
C LEU A 744 -15.60 8.09 35.43
N SER A 745 -15.63 7.06 36.27
CA SER A 745 -15.90 7.16 37.72
C SER A 745 -14.93 6.30 38.54
N VAL A 746 -14.81 6.61 39.85
CA VAL A 746 -13.99 5.82 40.79
C VAL A 746 -14.84 4.74 41.43
N ARG A 747 -14.43 3.47 41.30
CA ARG A 747 -15.22 2.32 41.76
C ARG A 747 -15.17 2.10 43.27
N ASN A 748 -14.04 2.37 43.91
CA ASN A 748 -13.84 2.22 45.36
C ASN A 748 -13.08 3.45 45.91
N PRO A 749 -13.76 4.43 46.54
CA PRO A 749 -13.08 5.59 47.12
C PRO A 749 -12.27 5.27 48.39
N SER A 750 -12.38 4.05 48.93
CA SER A 750 -11.69 3.60 50.13
C SER A 750 -10.44 2.79 49.80
N LEU A 751 -9.25 3.41 49.86
CA LEU A 751 -8.01 2.69 50.17
C LEU A 751 -6.95 3.62 50.79
N SER A 752 -6.77 3.40 52.09
CA SER A 752 -5.58 3.52 52.93
C SER A 752 -4.33 4.20 52.34
N TYR A 753 -3.94 5.32 52.95
CA TYR A 753 -2.60 5.89 52.87
C TYR A 753 -1.62 5.01 53.67
N GLU A 754 -1.05 3.99 53.04
CA GLU A 754 0.19 3.37 53.53
C GLU A 754 1.26 3.45 52.45
N LYS A 755 2.52 3.64 52.87
CA LYS A 755 3.69 3.92 52.03
C LYS A 755 3.80 2.91 50.87
N GLY A 756 3.38 3.31 49.66
CA GLY A 756 3.39 2.51 48.44
C GLY A 756 2.78 3.28 47.25
N PRO A 757 2.82 2.71 46.02
CA PRO A 757 2.24 3.32 44.83
C PRO A 757 0.71 3.43 44.95
N ARG A 758 0.16 4.57 44.52
CA ARG A 758 -1.26 4.90 44.61
C ARG A 758 -2.02 4.26 43.45
N ARG A 759 -2.94 3.34 43.74
CA ARG A 759 -3.78 2.69 42.72
C ARG A 759 -5.19 3.27 42.70
N VAL A 760 -5.60 3.79 41.55
CA VAL A 760 -6.96 4.32 41.30
C VAL A 760 -7.73 3.27 40.51
N HIS A 761 -8.83 2.77 41.09
CA HIS A 761 -9.74 1.84 40.42
C HIS A 761 -10.85 2.61 39.72
N LEU A 762 -10.90 2.47 38.40
CA LEU A 762 -11.76 3.25 37.52
C LEU A 762 -12.79 2.36 36.83
N GLU A 763 -13.93 2.98 36.54
CA GLU A 763 -15.00 2.40 35.75
C GLU A 763 -15.39 3.38 34.65
N LEU A 764 -15.30 2.93 33.39
CA LEU A 764 -15.79 3.65 32.23
C LEU A 764 -17.16 3.09 31.84
N TYR A 765 -18.16 3.94 31.99
CA TYR A 765 -19.52 3.73 31.52
C TYR A 765 -19.67 4.41 30.15
N LEU A 766 -20.15 3.67 29.14
CA LEU A 766 -20.30 4.19 27.77
C LEU A 766 -21.64 4.87 27.52
N GLY A 767 -22.49 4.99 28.55
CA GLY A 767 -23.75 5.71 28.44
C GLY A 767 -24.82 4.92 27.69
N SER A 768 -25.67 5.67 26.98
CA SER A 768 -26.74 5.17 26.13
C SER A 768 -26.36 5.09 24.65
N LEU A 769 -25.07 5.20 24.34
CA LEU A 769 -24.56 5.18 22.97
C LEU A 769 -24.72 3.78 22.35
N GLU A 770 -25.05 3.74 21.06
CA GLU A 770 -25.47 2.51 20.39
C GLU A 770 -24.44 1.96 19.39
N GLU A 771 -23.81 2.80 18.55
CA GLU A 771 -22.94 2.36 17.44
C GLU A 771 -21.48 2.77 17.71
N ILE A 772 -20.98 2.41 18.89
CA ILE A 772 -19.64 2.77 19.35
C ILE A 772 -18.60 2.00 18.54
N TRP A 773 -17.73 2.73 17.87
CA TRP A 773 -16.61 2.13 17.13
C TRP A 773 -15.40 1.91 18.04
N VAL A 774 -15.01 2.94 18.81
CA VAL A 774 -13.83 2.88 19.68
C VAL A 774 -13.91 3.93 20.80
N SER A 775 -13.32 3.61 21.94
CA SER A 775 -13.03 4.56 23.03
C SER A 775 -11.52 4.74 23.17
N VAL A 776 -11.06 5.97 23.40
CA VAL A 776 -9.63 6.29 23.53
C VAL A 776 -9.40 7.02 24.85
N LEU A 777 -8.44 6.52 25.61
CA LEU A 777 -7.95 7.11 26.85
C LEU A 777 -6.56 7.68 26.61
N ASN A 778 -6.37 8.95 26.94
CA ASN A 778 -5.06 9.59 26.99
C ASN A 778 -4.72 9.95 28.44
N ILE A 779 -3.71 9.28 28.99
CA ILE A 779 -3.37 9.34 30.41
C ILE A 779 -2.09 10.14 30.60
N THR A 780 -2.16 11.21 31.37
CA THR A 780 -1.03 12.10 31.70
C THR A 780 -0.78 12.10 33.20
N GLY A 781 0.49 12.16 33.60
CA GLY A 781 0.90 12.24 35.01
C GLY A 781 1.87 11.10 35.40
N PRO A 782 2.04 10.85 36.70
CA PRO A 782 3.04 9.91 37.24
C PRO A 782 2.65 8.42 37.08
N LEU A 783 2.11 8.02 35.93
CA LEU A 783 1.67 6.65 35.68
C LEU A 783 2.87 5.70 35.69
N SER A 784 2.82 4.70 36.57
CA SER A 784 3.85 3.66 36.70
C SER A 784 3.38 2.27 36.28
N ASN A 785 2.07 2.00 36.31
CA ASN A 785 1.50 0.73 35.87
C ASN A 785 -0.01 0.87 35.61
N TRP A 786 -0.61 -0.12 34.94
CA TRP A 786 -2.04 -0.20 34.67
C TRP A 786 -2.55 -1.64 34.48
N SER A 787 -3.86 -1.82 34.33
CA SER A 787 -4.46 -3.14 34.08
C SER A 787 -4.62 -3.52 32.60
N PHE A 788 -4.08 -2.75 31.66
CA PHE A 788 -4.15 -3.03 30.22
C PHE A 788 -2.88 -3.73 29.73
N ALA A 789 -2.93 -4.28 28.50
CA ALA A 789 -1.78 -4.80 27.74
C ALA A 789 -0.81 -5.64 28.57
N ASP A 790 -1.33 -6.67 29.24
CA ASP A 790 -0.55 -7.57 30.11
C ASP A 790 0.27 -6.83 31.19
N HIS A 791 -0.25 -5.71 31.70
CA HIS A 791 0.41 -4.81 32.67
C HIS A 791 1.69 -4.13 32.14
N VAL A 792 1.82 -4.02 30.82
CA VAL A 792 2.95 -3.34 30.17
C VAL A 792 2.47 -2.00 29.62
N LEU A 793 3.12 -0.91 30.04
CA LEU A 793 2.86 0.42 29.48
C LEU A 793 3.42 0.50 28.04
N PRO A 794 2.70 1.15 27.10
CA PRO A 794 3.26 1.50 25.80
C PRO A 794 4.33 2.57 25.99
N GLY A 795 5.11 2.83 24.95
CA GLY A 795 5.94 4.04 24.90
C GLY A 795 5.10 5.31 25.11
N THR A 796 5.76 6.37 25.59
CA THR A 796 5.09 7.64 25.84
C THR A 796 4.88 8.43 24.54
N GLU A 797 3.74 9.11 24.46
CA GLU A 797 3.36 9.98 23.36
C GLU A 797 3.35 11.44 23.83
N THR A 798 3.89 12.33 23.01
CA THR A 798 4.00 13.77 23.30
C THR A 798 3.27 14.60 22.25
N TYR A 799 2.51 15.60 22.71
CA TYR A 799 1.75 16.49 21.83
C TYR A 799 2.32 17.90 21.88
N GLY A 800 3.17 18.25 20.91
CA GLY A 800 3.88 19.54 20.91
C GLY A 800 4.72 19.68 22.17
N ASP A 801 4.58 20.79 22.89
CA ASP A 801 5.26 21.04 24.17
C ASP A 801 4.49 20.48 25.39
N GLY A 802 3.49 19.62 25.16
CA GLY A 802 2.69 18.99 26.21
C GLY A 802 3.46 17.91 26.97
N PRO A 803 2.99 17.52 28.18
CA PRO A 803 3.60 16.45 28.95
C PRO A 803 3.49 15.10 28.22
N PRO A 804 4.43 14.16 28.48
CA PRO A 804 4.32 12.81 27.98
C PRO A 804 3.06 12.13 28.52
N SER A 805 2.48 11.27 27.70
CA SER A 805 1.20 10.63 27.97
C SER A 805 1.17 9.19 27.45
N TYR A 806 0.23 8.39 27.94
CA TYR A 806 0.04 6.99 27.53
C TYR A 806 -1.34 6.84 26.92
N ILE A 807 -1.40 6.20 25.74
CA ILE A 807 -2.64 6.08 24.97
C ILE A 807 -3.12 4.64 24.99
N CYS A 808 -4.39 4.46 25.33
CA CYS A 808 -5.08 3.19 25.28
C CYS A 808 -6.35 3.31 24.44
N ARG A 809 -6.52 2.42 23.45
CA ARG A 809 -7.76 2.28 22.69
C ARG A 809 -8.53 1.06 23.21
N LEU A 810 -9.81 1.25 23.46
CA LEU A 810 -10.75 0.26 23.96
C LEU A 810 -11.83 0.00 22.91
N SER A 811 -12.06 -1.28 22.59
CA SER A 811 -13.07 -1.71 21.61
C SER A 811 -13.94 -2.85 22.17
N GLY A 812 -15.23 -2.81 21.86
CA GLY A 812 -16.19 -3.84 22.28
C GLY A 812 -17.59 -3.26 22.51
N PRO A 813 -18.57 -4.13 22.83
CA PRO A 813 -19.98 -3.75 22.96
C PRO A 813 -20.21 -2.73 24.08
N SER A 814 -21.28 -1.92 23.97
CA SER A 814 -21.57 -0.81 24.87
C SER A 814 -22.29 -1.19 26.18
N ASP A 815 -22.78 -2.43 26.27
CA ASP A 815 -23.64 -2.92 27.35
C ASP A 815 -22.91 -3.17 28.69
N GLY A 816 -21.61 -3.43 28.65
CA GLY A 816 -20.77 -3.61 29.84
C GLY A 816 -20.01 -2.35 30.27
N ASN A 817 -19.75 -2.18 31.55
CA ASN A 817 -18.77 -1.20 32.01
C ASN A 817 -17.35 -1.72 31.79
N TRP A 818 -16.42 -0.83 31.49
CA TRP A 818 -14.99 -1.15 31.47
C TRP A 818 -14.40 -0.88 32.85
N THR A 819 -13.91 -1.91 33.52
CA THR A 819 -13.27 -1.76 34.83
C THR A 819 -11.77 -1.96 34.71
N PHE A 820 -11.00 -0.98 35.16
CA PHE A 820 -9.53 -1.01 35.08
C PHE A 820 -8.90 -0.28 36.27
N TRP A 821 -7.58 -0.34 36.39
CA TRP A 821 -6.87 0.43 37.39
C TRP A 821 -5.63 1.10 36.80
N LEU A 822 -5.31 2.28 37.35
CA LEU A 822 -4.11 3.05 37.06
C LEU A 822 -3.28 3.17 38.34
N GLU A 823 -1.99 2.92 38.24
CA GLU A 823 -1.06 3.02 39.36
C GLU A 823 -0.12 4.21 39.17
N ALA A 824 -0.03 5.06 40.17
CA ALA A 824 0.84 6.23 40.20
C ALA A 824 1.99 6.05 41.20
N ASN A 825 3.20 6.45 40.82
CA ASN A 825 4.38 6.38 41.69
C ASN A 825 4.55 7.60 42.62
N SER A 826 3.69 8.61 42.50
CA SER A 826 3.71 9.82 43.31
C SER A 826 2.28 10.25 43.71
N SER A 827 2.20 11.28 44.56
CA SER A 827 0.94 11.91 44.96
C SER A 827 0.42 12.92 43.92
N GLU A 828 1.14 13.14 42.82
CA GLU A 828 0.66 14.02 41.75
C GLU A 828 -0.59 13.42 41.08
N ALA A 829 -1.41 14.31 40.52
CA ALA A 829 -2.69 13.91 39.96
C ALA A 829 -2.51 13.15 38.64
N LEU A 830 -3.32 12.12 38.42
CA LEU A 830 -3.46 11.48 37.13
C LEU A 830 -4.58 12.18 36.36
N ARG A 831 -4.27 12.68 35.17
CA ARG A 831 -5.28 13.20 34.24
C ARG A 831 -5.62 12.14 33.20
N VAL A 832 -6.91 11.92 32.98
CA VAL A 832 -7.41 11.03 31.92
C VAL A 832 -8.33 11.83 31.02
N ASP A 833 -7.91 12.02 29.78
CA ASP A 833 -8.78 12.52 28.72
C ASP A 833 -9.44 11.32 28.03
N LEU A 834 -10.77 11.34 27.91
CA LEU A 834 -11.60 10.30 27.30
C LEU A 834 -12.21 10.83 26.01
N ALA A 835 -12.13 10.06 24.92
CA ALA A 835 -12.90 10.26 23.70
C ALA A 835 -13.61 8.97 23.31
N VAL A 836 -14.90 9.05 23.01
CA VAL A 836 -15.70 7.91 22.51
C VAL A 836 -16.27 8.27 21.15
N LEU A 837 -16.01 7.42 20.14
CA LEU A 837 -16.51 7.57 18.78
C LEU A 837 -17.81 6.79 18.62
N ASP A 838 -18.91 7.51 18.37
CA ASP A 838 -20.20 6.94 18.02
C ASP A 838 -20.50 7.23 16.55
N GLN A 839 -20.93 6.22 15.81
CA GLN A 839 -21.15 6.34 14.37
C GLN A 839 -22.46 7.08 14.04
N LYS A 840 -23.37 7.24 15.01
CA LYS A 840 -24.61 7.98 14.78
C LYS A 840 -24.37 9.48 14.76
N LEU A 841 -24.92 10.13 13.75
CA LEU A 841 -25.03 11.58 13.64
C LEU A 841 -26.43 12.07 13.99
N VAL A 842 -26.52 13.22 14.64
CA VAL A 842 -27.78 13.96 14.78
C VAL A 842 -28.26 14.50 13.43
N TYR A 843 -29.56 14.79 13.33
CA TYR A 843 -30.19 15.21 12.07
C TYR A 843 -29.51 16.42 11.39
N PRO A 844 -29.15 17.52 12.09
CA PRO A 844 -28.45 18.64 11.45
C PRO A 844 -27.10 18.26 10.86
N ALA A 845 -26.32 17.41 11.55
CA ALA A 845 -25.04 16.92 11.05
C ALA A 845 -25.24 16.01 9.81
N LYS A 846 -26.26 15.14 9.81
CA LYS A 846 -26.64 14.35 8.62
C LYS A 846 -27.02 15.25 7.43
N ARG A 847 -27.79 16.30 7.67
CA ARG A 847 -28.17 17.29 6.64
C ARG A 847 -26.93 17.97 6.07
N LEU A 848 -26.01 18.43 6.93
CA LEU A 848 -24.74 19.06 6.50
C LEU A 848 -23.87 18.09 5.68
N LYS A 849 -23.76 16.83 6.11
CA LYS A 849 -23.08 15.77 5.32
C LYS A 849 -23.68 15.65 3.91
N GLY A 850 -25.01 15.71 3.81
CA GLY A 850 -25.72 15.61 2.52
C GLY A 850 -25.56 16.81 1.59
N LEU A 851 -24.98 17.93 2.04
CA LEU A 851 -24.70 19.10 1.20
C LEU A 851 -23.37 18.99 0.44
N PHE A 852 -22.52 18.02 0.77
CA PHE A 852 -21.26 17.83 0.07
C PHE A 852 -21.49 17.34 -1.37
N PRO A 853 -20.74 17.85 -2.36
CA PRO A 853 -20.85 17.39 -3.74
C PRO A 853 -20.44 15.92 -3.89
N ASN A 854 -20.98 15.23 -4.89
CA ASN A 854 -20.68 13.81 -5.16
C ASN A 854 -19.19 13.51 -5.49
N TRP A 855 -18.36 14.51 -5.78
CA TRP A 855 -16.91 14.31 -5.94
C TRP A 855 -16.16 14.33 -4.60
N VAL A 856 -16.86 14.51 -3.48
CA VAL A 856 -16.34 14.48 -2.12
C VAL A 856 -16.86 13.23 -1.41
N ASP A 857 -15.96 12.47 -0.80
CA ASP A 857 -16.29 11.43 0.16
C ASP A 857 -16.17 11.98 1.59
N VAL A 858 -17.15 11.65 2.43
CA VAL A 858 -17.27 12.18 3.79
C VAL A 858 -17.37 11.05 4.79
N VAL A 859 -16.24 10.73 5.43
CA VAL A 859 -16.21 9.90 6.63
C VAL A 859 -16.70 10.76 7.79
N SER A 860 -17.73 10.30 8.49
CA SER A 860 -18.42 11.14 9.47
C SER A 860 -18.86 10.39 10.70
N TYR A 861 -18.70 10.99 11.87
CA TYR A 861 -19.09 10.38 13.15
C TYR A 861 -19.28 11.44 14.24
N SER A 862 -19.87 11.04 15.37
CA SER A 862 -19.94 11.86 16.59
C SER A 862 -18.82 11.47 17.55
N SER A 863 -18.25 12.44 18.25
CA SER A 863 -17.24 12.19 19.29
C SER A 863 -17.65 12.83 20.61
N PHE A 864 -17.63 12.03 21.68
CA PHE A 864 -17.90 12.49 23.05
C PHE A 864 -16.60 12.59 23.82
N MET A 865 -16.27 13.78 24.28
CA MET A 865 -14.99 14.08 24.92
C MET A 865 -15.15 14.63 26.34
N SER A 866 -14.39 14.09 27.28
CA SER A 866 -14.36 14.56 28.67
C SER A 866 -12.97 14.41 29.29
N SER A 867 -12.72 15.15 30.36
CA SER A 867 -11.42 15.14 31.07
C SER A 867 -11.64 14.95 32.56
N TYR A 868 -10.85 14.07 33.17
CA TYR A 868 -10.93 13.70 34.58
C TYR A 868 -9.57 13.85 35.25
N ILE A 869 -9.57 14.17 36.55
CA ILE A 869 -8.37 14.30 37.38
C ILE A 869 -8.59 13.45 38.63
N PHE A 870 -7.63 12.58 38.93
CA PHE A 870 -7.68 11.62 40.04
C PHE A 870 -6.48 11.70 40.98
#